data_AF-A0A4D6X0J6-F1
#
_entry.id   AF-A0A4D6X0J6-F1
#
_cell.length_a   1.000
_cell.length_b   1.000
_cell.length_c   1.000
_cell.angle_alpha   90.00
_cell.angle_beta   90.00
_cell.angle_gamma   90.00
#
_symmetry.space_group_name_H-M   'P 1'
#
loop_
_entity.id
_entity.type
_entity.pdbx_description
1 polymer ?
#
loop_
_entity_poly.entity_id
_entity_poly.type
_entity_poly.pdbx_seq_one_letter_code
_entity_poly.pdbx_strand_id
1 'polypeptide(L)'
;MIVKASGGSPLARPQLYRTASISTIALAEQQDRFLQLGELNDLVAFLNSGTKRLEVAELLSKNANVLVAKAADKIFVGGSAISYLERPQASFLSKDDISSINSMQNLSGNTQSDIFDGVASLFNASDSLPPGFKPINVVRYGSVRMKKSLRDLDWFLRYLTYAIVAGDPNILTVNIRGLKELIDSACSSAAAIVALREMRRIAIGIFNEDGEGKALVQEYFNIVISEFDAPSLTDKLRKRDSGDLQGLRLPQIYAKAGISQQRFVMKTSLSVEEKNDVIRACYRQVFERDINKAYSFTFSDLESQVKNGQLSIKEFVRLIGKSSIYKKQFFEPFVNSRVVELAFRHFLGRGLSSLEEFQRYFAILSSRGLDGLIDSIINSIEYTDYFSEETVPYLRVLGEEPQECRNWGPQIDLFNYSTPFRKIPQFITLFSDYKQCLPDQHPYGLSNDPLAIQFGAIFPQNRVNLRKKSAPFSKDTRRILIRFGPGIYSQISSPNLRSKSAGSLGPKVFKMDLATRKSYIFENNENIEVDISQVIRAVYIKVFGRILYEEEELSIKKFENQLKDGQISIRMFISRLIKTPIFRALYWEPLYVCKAIEYIHNRLLGRPTYGRQEINKYFDIAYKQGYYKCIDAILDSPEYIECFGDNIVPYERYNTSSTVSSRNLKLNARINPLSSKTLPSFQEFNKFINLGEVKEMRTIANIEQKMMQGVSPRRDQSVIFEVDKNMDKSQKLKIVRAIYRQIFERDLNSFCIGDEFSNLEKAFLVQDITVQQFIEQLGSSSLYCKEFYQPYPNTRVIELGTKHFLGRAPNNQAEIRYYNQILASQGLAYFVNLLVNSKEYNAIFGANVVPYRRFPTLPAANFPNTEKLYNTLTKQNESIVIPSFNSITGNQ
;
A
#
# COMPACT_ATOMS: atom_id res chain seq x y z
N MET A 1 15.51 -19.74 15.65
CA MET A 1 14.63 -18.90 14.80
C MET A 1 14.61 -17.49 15.36
N ILE A 2 14.80 -16.47 14.53
CA ILE A 2 14.69 -15.07 14.95
C ILE A 2 13.21 -14.67 14.84
N VAL A 3 12.61 -14.18 15.92
CA VAL A 3 11.24 -13.65 15.91
C VAL A 3 11.23 -12.34 15.13
N LYS A 4 10.39 -12.22 14.11
CA LYS A 4 10.37 -11.06 13.18
C LYS A 4 9.19 -10.13 13.37
N ALA A 5 8.17 -10.57 14.09
CA ALA A 5 6.95 -9.81 14.35
C ALA A 5 6.53 -9.97 15.81
N SER A 6 5.75 -9.01 16.32
CA SER A 6 5.19 -9.07 17.66
C SER A 6 3.75 -8.57 17.65
N GLY A 7 2.88 -9.30 18.35
CA GLY A 7 1.50 -8.87 18.60
C GLY A 7 1.36 -7.93 19.79
N GLY A 8 2.48 -7.57 20.43
CA GLY A 8 2.49 -6.85 21.69
C GLY A 8 2.41 -7.78 22.90
N SER A 9 2.80 -7.23 24.06
CA SER A 9 2.76 -7.89 25.36
C SER A 9 1.95 -7.02 26.33
N PRO A 10 0.61 -7.09 26.28
CA PRO A 10 -0.22 -6.37 27.24
C PRO A 10 0.04 -6.90 28.65
N LEU A 11 -0.16 -6.05 29.66
CA LEU A 11 -0.03 -6.44 31.06
C LEU A 11 -1.17 -7.41 31.41
N ALA A 12 -0.87 -8.71 31.45
CA ALA A 12 -1.77 -9.73 31.93
C ALA A 12 -1.35 -10.15 33.33
N ARG A 13 -2.24 -9.98 34.31
CA ARG A 13 -2.03 -10.46 35.68
C ARG A 13 -2.77 -11.79 35.83
N PRO A 14 -2.09 -12.89 36.15
CA PRO A 14 -2.76 -14.16 36.40
C PRO A 14 -3.63 -14.02 37.66
N GLN A 15 -4.76 -14.72 37.68
CA GLN A 15 -5.58 -14.77 38.87
C GLN A 15 -4.91 -15.70 39.89
N LEU A 16 -4.69 -15.19 41.11
CA LEU A 16 -3.99 -15.93 42.16
C LEU A 16 -4.99 -16.64 43.08
N TYR A 17 -5.93 -15.88 43.62
CA TYR A 17 -6.97 -16.36 44.53
C TYR A 17 -8.15 -15.37 44.51
N ARG A 18 -9.24 -15.75 45.19
CA ARG A 18 -10.39 -14.86 45.41
C ARG A 18 -10.55 -14.57 46.90
N THR A 19 -11.13 -13.43 47.21
CA THR A 19 -11.59 -13.03 48.54
C THR A 19 -13.12 -13.03 48.56
N ALA A 20 -13.71 -13.11 49.75
CA ALA A 20 -15.17 -13.06 49.88
C ALA A 20 -15.72 -11.79 49.22
N SER A 21 -15.10 -10.64 49.49
CA SER A 21 -15.50 -9.34 48.94
C SER A 21 -15.33 -9.19 47.43
N ILE A 22 -14.21 -9.64 46.85
CA ILE A 22 -14.00 -9.49 45.41
C ILE A 22 -14.92 -10.43 44.63
N SER A 23 -15.24 -11.60 45.21
CA SER A 23 -16.13 -12.56 44.56
C SER A 23 -17.54 -12.01 44.40
N THR A 24 -18.14 -11.42 45.45
CA THR A 24 -19.48 -10.84 45.40
C THR A 24 -19.55 -9.66 44.42
N ILE A 25 -18.57 -8.75 44.46
CA ILE A 25 -18.49 -7.61 43.55
C ILE A 25 -18.36 -8.06 42.09
N ALA A 26 -17.49 -9.05 41.83
CA ALA A 26 -17.26 -9.54 40.47
C ALA A 26 -18.47 -10.28 39.88
N LEU A 27 -19.31 -10.93 40.70
CA LEU A 27 -20.56 -11.55 40.21
C LEU A 27 -21.53 -10.48 39.68
N ALA A 28 -21.69 -9.37 40.40
CA ALA A 28 -22.52 -8.25 39.93
C ALA A 28 -21.92 -7.57 38.69
N GLU A 29 -20.59 -7.37 38.66
CA GLU A 29 -19.86 -6.83 37.51
C GLU A 29 -20.05 -7.69 36.26
N GLN A 30 -19.88 -9.00 36.35
CA GLN A 30 -20.06 -9.93 35.24
C GLN A 30 -21.47 -9.88 34.64
N GLN A 31 -22.46 -9.39 35.39
CA GLN A 31 -23.84 -9.27 34.96
C GLN A 31 -24.25 -7.84 34.54
N ASP A 32 -23.34 -6.86 34.59
CA ASP A 32 -23.63 -5.42 34.43
C ASP A 32 -24.77 -4.92 35.34
N ARG A 33 -24.91 -5.56 36.52
CA ARG A 33 -25.90 -5.21 37.54
C ARG A 33 -25.29 -4.27 38.56
N PHE A 34 -26.14 -3.46 39.18
CA PHE A 34 -25.79 -2.90 40.48
C PHE A 34 -25.94 -3.98 41.56
N LEU A 35 -25.11 -3.87 42.60
CA LEU A 35 -25.13 -4.80 43.74
C LEU A 35 -26.54 -4.89 44.31
N GLN A 36 -27.02 -6.12 44.46
CA GLN A 36 -28.31 -6.38 45.08
C GLN A 36 -28.22 -6.27 46.60
N LEU A 37 -29.36 -6.09 47.27
CA LEU A 37 -29.40 -5.98 48.74
C LEU A 37 -28.82 -7.22 49.44
N GLY A 38 -29.04 -8.42 48.88
CA GLY A 38 -28.43 -9.66 49.38
C GLY A 38 -26.90 -9.64 49.32
N GLU A 39 -26.34 -9.31 48.15
CA GLU A 39 -24.89 -9.21 47.94
C GLU A 39 -24.25 -8.11 48.81
N LEU A 40 -24.97 -7.02 49.08
CA LEU A 40 -24.56 -5.97 50.01
C LEU A 40 -24.55 -6.47 51.46
N ASN A 41 -25.57 -7.23 51.86
CA ASN A 41 -25.62 -7.84 53.19
C ASN A 41 -24.47 -8.83 53.39
N ASP A 42 -24.09 -9.60 52.37
CA ASP A 42 -22.94 -10.50 52.42
C ASP A 42 -21.63 -9.74 52.62
N LEU A 43 -21.45 -8.61 51.93
CA LEU A 43 -20.29 -7.73 52.12
C LEU A 43 -20.25 -7.14 53.53
N VAL A 44 -21.39 -6.66 54.04
CA VAL A 44 -21.50 -6.11 55.39
C VAL A 44 -21.18 -7.18 56.43
N ALA A 45 -21.71 -8.40 56.27
CA ALA A 45 -21.42 -9.53 57.16
C ALA A 45 -19.93 -9.86 57.18
N PHE A 46 -19.28 -9.91 56.01
CA PHE A 46 -17.84 -10.15 55.92
C PHE A 46 -17.02 -9.05 56.61
N LEU A 47 -17.32 -7.77 56.35
CA LEU A 47 -16.58 -6.64 56.91
C LEU A 47 -16.75 -6.52 58.43
N ASN A 48 -17.96 -6.80 58.95
CA ASN A 48 -18.21 -6.82 60.40
C ASN A 48 -17.40 -7.91 61.11
N SER A 49 -17.17 -9.06 60.45
CA SER A 49 -16.32 -10.13 60.99
C SER A 49 -14.81 -9.86 60.89
N GLY A 50 -14.39 -8.72 60.32
CA GLY A 50 -13.00 -8.42 60.00
C GLY A 50 -12.07 -8.32 61.21
N THR A 51 -12.53 -7.70 62.31
CA THR A 51 -11.73 -7.53 63.54
C THR A 51 -11.34 -8.89 64.14
N LYS A 52 -12.32 -9.80 64.24
CA LYS A 52 -12.10 -11.17 64.71
C LYS A 52 -11.09 -11.94 63.86
N ARG A 53 -11.14 -11.81 62.54
CA ARG A 53 -10.19 -12.47 61.62
C ARG A 53 -8.76 -11.93 61.80
N LEU A 54 -8.62 -10.63 62.06
CA LEU A 54 -7.33 -10.02 62.34
C LEU A 54 -6.76 -10.46 63.68
N GLU A 55 -7.58 -10.51 64.74
CA GLU A 55 -7.20 -11.02 66.06
C GLU A 55 -6.69 -12.47 65.98
N VAL A 56 -7.43 -13.33 65.27
CA VAL A 56 -7.04 -14.73 65.03
C VAL A 56 -5.71 -14.82 64.28
N ALA A 57 -5.54 -14.04 63.21
CA ALA A 57 -4.31 -14.04 62.42
C ALA A 57 -3.12 -13.52 63.24
N GLU A 58 -3.32 -12.49 64.07
CA GLU A 58 -2.31 -11.94 64.95
C GLU A 58 -1.84 -12.97 65.99
N LEU A 59 -2.77 -13.64 66.68
CA LEU A 59 -2.46 -14.68 67.67
C LEU A 59 -1.73 -15.88 67.07
N LEU A 60 -2.13 -16.33 65.88
CA LEU A 60 -1.43 -17.39 65.14
C LEU A 60 -0.03 -16.95 64.71
N SER A 61 0.13 -15.68 64.29
CA SER A 61 1.43 -15.13 63.88
C SER A 61 2.41 -14.99 65.06
N LYS A 62 1.92 -14.53 66.23
CA LYS A 62 2.71 -14.42 67.48
C LYS A 62 3.20 -15.79 67.94
N ASN A 63 2.35 -16.81 67.86
CA ASN A 63 2.65 -18.17 68.32
C ASN A 63 3.24 -19.07 67.22
N ALA A 64 3.66 -18.51 66.09
CA ALA A 64 4.05 -19.28 64.92
C ALA A 64 5.28 -20.18 65.15
N ASN A 65 6.27 -19.72 65.94
CA ASN A 65 7.44 -20.55 66.28
C ASN A 65 7.05 -21.77 67.13
N VAL A 66 6.13 -21.59 68.08
CA VAL A 66 5.64 -22.66 68.96
C VAL A 66 4.86 -23.70 68.16
N LEU A 67 3.99 -23.25 67.25
CA LEU A 67 3.19 -24.12 66.38
C LEU A 67 4.09 -24.98 65.48
N VAL A 68 5.08 -24.36 64.83
CA VAL A 68 6.00 -25.08 63.93
C VAL A 68 6.93 -26.01 64.71
N ALA A 69 7.46 -25.58 65.87
CA ALA A 69 8.35 -26.40 66.69
C ALA A 69 7.65 -27.68 67.19
N LYS A 70 6.50 -27.56 67.85
CA LYS A 70 5.76 -28.71 68.39
C LYS A 70 5.28 -29.67 67.29
N ALA A 71 4.91 -29.14 66.12
CA ALA A 71 4.56 -29.99 64.98
C ALA A 71 5.77 -30.72 64.41
N ALA A 72 6.94 -30.05 64.34
CA ALA A 72 8.18 -30.64 63.87
C ALA A 72 8.71 -31.72 64.83
N ASP A 73 8.62 -31.53 66.13
CA ASP A 73 9.08 -32.50 67.14
C ASP A 73 8.28 -33.81 67.10
N LYS A 74 7.03 -33.77 66.63
CA LYS A 74 6.19 -34.97 66.46
C LYS A 74 6.60 -35.83 65.26
N ILE A 75 7.23 -35.24 64.24
CA ILE A 75 7.60 -35.93 63.00
C ILE A 75 9.10 -36.18 62.86
N PHE A 76 9.94 -35.38 63.52
CA PHE A 76 11.40 -35.48 63.46
C PHE A 76 11.99 -35.95 64.79
N VAL A 77 13.00 -36.82 64.72
CA VAL A 77 13.71 -37.35 65.89
C VAL A 77 15.22 -37.21 65.70
N GLY A 78 15.96 -36.99 66.78
CA GLY A 78 17.43 -37.01 66.77
C GLY A 78 18.10 -35.65 66.53
N GLY A 79 17.46 -34.53 66.93
CA GLY A 79 18.05 -33.19 66.94
C GLY A 79 17.01 -32.09 67.11
N SER A 80 17.45 -30.84 67.36
CA SER A 80 16.56 -29.68 67.45
C SER A 80 16.10 -29.27 66.05
N ALA A 81 14.86 -29.62 65.70
CA ALA A 81 14.28 -29.35 64.40
C ALA A 81 14.26 -27.84 64.08
N ILE A 82 13.86 -27.00 65.06
CA ILE A 82 13.65 -25.56 64.85
C ILE A 82 14.89 -24.79 64.38
N SER A 83 16.09 -25.30 64.63
CA SER A 83 17.36 -24.67 64.21
C SER A 83 17.50 -24.50 62.69
N TYR A 84 16.74 -25.25 61.89
CA TYR A 84 16.74 -25.17 60.44
C TYR A 84 15.65 -24.22 59.88
N LEU A 85 14.88 -23.53 60.74
CA LEU A 85 13.86 -22.59 60.31
C LEU A 85 14.51 -21.30 59.81
N GLU A 86 14.25 -20.95 58.56
CA GLU A 86 14.71 -19.70 57.95
C GLU A 86 13.53 -18.71 57.90
N ARG A 87 13.54 -17.73 58.81
CA ARG A 87 12.69 -16.52 58.75
C ARG A 87 13.59 -15.28 58.92
N PRO A 88 13.46 -14.24 58.09
CA PRO A 88 12.62 -14.11 56.89
C PRO A 88 13.18 -14.88 55.67
N GLN A 89 12.29 -15.38 54.81
CA GLN A 89 12.67 -16.10 53.57
C GLN A 89 12.93 -15.20 52.38
N ALA A 90 12.43 -13.96 52.44
CA ALA A 90 12.75 -12.96 51.44
C ALA A 90 14.14 -12.39 51.76
N SER A 91 15.01 -12.29 50.76
CA SER A 91 16.36 -11.72 50.92
C SER A 91 16.35 -10.19 51.07
N PHE A 92 15.20 -9.58 51.36
CA PHE A 92 15.07 -8.13 51.53
C PHE A 92 15.26 -7.78 53.01
N LEU A 93 16.04 -6.73 53.27
CA LEU A 93 16.09 -6.07 54.58
C LEU A 93 14.77 -5.32 54.77
N SER A 94 13.85 -5.84 55.58
CA SER A 94 12.64 -5.08 55.92
C SER A 94 12.96 -4.08 57.05
N LYS A 95 12.32 -2.90 57.00
CA LYS A 95 12.48 -1.87 58.04
C LYS A 95 11.88 -2.31 59.38
N ASP A 96 10.86 -3.16 59.34
CA ASP A 96 10.17 -3.69 60.51
C ASP A 96 10.99 -4.78 61.22
N ASP A 97 11.87 -5.50 60.49
CA ASP A 97 12.71 -6.55 61.08
C ASP A 97 13.74 -6.01 62.09
N ILE A 98 14.13 -4.73 62.00
CA ILE A 98 15.05 -4.10 62.98
C ILE A 98 14.43 -4.07 64.39
N SER A 99 13.10 -3.97 64.48
CA SER A 99 12.38 -4.09 65.76
C SER A 99 12.21 -5.54 66.23
N SER A 100 12.09 -6.48 65.28
CA SER A 100 11.95 -7.91 65.55
C SER A 100 13.26 -8.58 66.02
N ILE A 101 14.42 -8.11 65.55
CA ILE A 101 15.74 -8.62 65.97
C ILE A 101 15.98 -8.33 67.45
N ASN A 102 15.54 -7.17 67.96
CA ASN A 102 15.62 -6.82 69.38
C ASN A 102 14.64 -7.63 70.26
N SER A 103 13.53 -8.13 69.71
CA SER A 103 12.57 -8.96 70.46
C SER A 103 12.93 -10.45 70.45
N MET A 104 13.67 -10.94 69.45
CA MET A 104 14.17 -12.33 69.44
C MET A 104 15.23 -12.60 70.53
N GLN A 105 16.01 -11.60 70.96
CA GLN A 105 16.96 -11.76 72.07
C GLN A 105 16.28 -11.94 73.45
N ASN A 106 15.01 -11.51 73.60
CA ASN A 106 14.28 -11.58 74.87
C ASN A 106 13.42 -12.83 75.05
N LEU A 107 13.37 -13.74 74.07
CA LEU A 107 12.63 -15.01 74.14
C LEU A 107 13.47 -16.22 74.57
N SER A 108 14.66 -15.97 75.15
CA SER A 108 15.46 -17.00 75.84
C SER A 108 15.17 -17.08 77.35
N GLY A 109 14.28 -16.23 77.88
CA GLY A 109 14.16 -16.01 79.32
C GLY A 109 13.03 -16.71 80.09
N ASN A 110 11.98 -17.26 79.46
CA ASN A 110 10.83 -17.78 80.21
C ASN A 110 10.16 -18.99 79.54
N THR A 111 10.77 -20.17 79.62
CA THR A 111 10.09 -21.49 79.51
C THR A 111 10.94 -22.61 80.16
N GLN A 112 11.55 -22.32 81.32
CA GLN A 112 12.37 -23.31 82.04
C GLN A 112 11.64 -24.02 83.19
N SER A 113 10.32 -23.86 83.34
CA SER A 113 9.59 -24.40 84.50
C SER A 113 8.73 -25.65 84.27
N ASP A 114 8.61 -26.23 83.07
CA ASP A 114 7.70 -27.39 82.84
C ASP A 114 8.36 -28.58 82.09
N ILE A 115 9.67 -28.76 82.23
CA ILE A 115 10.42 -29.79 81.49
C ILE A 115 10.17 -31.22 82.04
N PHE A 116 9.56 -31.37 83.23
CA PHE A 116 9.38 -32.69 83.87
C PHE A 116 8.01 -33.35 83.66
N ASP A 117 6.96 -32.63 83.22
CA ASP A 117 5.62 -33.22 82.99
C ASP A 117 5.43 -33.75 81.55
N GLY A 118 6.40 -33.51 80.65
CA GLY A 118 6.28 -33.79 79.21
C GLY A 118 6.65 -35.20 78.75
N VAL A 119 7.35 -36.00 79.56
CA VAL A 119 7.86 -37.32 79.11
C VAL A 119 6.76 -38.40 79.15
N ALA A 120 5.75 -38.25 80.00
CA ALA A 120 4.66 -39.23 80.13
C ALA A 120 3.48 -39.03 79.15
N SER A 121 3.37 -37.86 78.50
CA SER A 121 2.24 -37.54 77.60
C SER A 121 2.54 -37.71 76.10
N LEU A 122 3.77 -38.09 75.74
CA LEU A 122 4.23 -38.29 74.36
C LEU A 122 3.51 -39.44 73.61
N PHE A 123 2.73 -40.26 74.30
CA PHE A 123 1.98 -41.39 73.74
C PHE A 123 0.48 -41.37 74.10
N ASN A 124 -0.12 -40.21 74.39
CA ASN A 124 -1.58 -40.14 74.51
C ASN A 124 -2.25 -40.37 73.14
N ALA A 125 -2.69 -41.61 72.97
CA ALA A 125 -3.35 -42.20 71.82
C ALA A 125 -4.82 -41.74 71.70
N SER A 126 -5.07 -40.49 71.32
CA SER A 126 -6.42 -40.05 70.96
C SER A 126 -6.61 -39.81 69.45
N ASP A 127 -5.54 -39.61 68.68
CA ASP A 127 -5.60 -39.51 67.22
C ASP A 127 -4.91 -40.72 66.57
N SER A 128 -5.65 -41.46 65.75
CA SER A 128 -5.13 -42.60 65.00
C SER A 128 -4.03 -42.14 64.03
N LEU A 129 -2.81 -42.66 64.24
CA LEU A 129 -1.70 -42.45 63.32
C LEU A 129 -2.06 -43.05 61.95
N PRO A 130 -1.82 -42.34 60.84
CA PRO A 130 -2.09 -42.89 59.52
C PRO A 130 -1.21 -44.12 59.24
N PRO A 131 -1.72 -45.12 58.51
CA PRO A 131 -0.97 -46.33 58.19
C PRO A 131 0.31 -45.98 57.42
N GLY A 132 1.46 -46.50 57.88
CA GLY A 132 2.76 -46.26 57.24
C GLY A 132 3.58 -45.08 57.79
N PHE A 133 3.13 -44.40 58.85
CA PHE A 133 3.92 -43.35 59.50
C PHE A 133 5.21 -43.90 60.14
N LYS A 134 6.35 -43.27 59.82
CA LYS A 134 7.65 -43.48 60.50
C LYS A 134 8.27 -42.12 60.83
N PRO A 135 8.78 -41.91 62.06
CA PRO A 135 9.47 -40.67 62.40
C PRO A 135 10.76 -40.52 61.58
N ILE A 136 11.05 -39.30 61.14
CA ILE A 136 12.18 -38.98 60.26
C ILE A 136 13.38 -38.59 61.12
N ASN A 137 14.53 -39.23 60.91
CA ASN A 137 15.75 -38.87 61.62
C ASN A 137 16.41 -37.63 60.99
N VAL A 138 16.63 -36.57 61.78
CA VAL A 138 17.19 -35.29 61.33
C VAL A 138 18.54 -35.45 60.62
N VAL A 139 19.44 -36.29 61.16
CA VAL A 139 20.79 -36.50 60.63
C VAL A 139 20.73 -37.20 59.27
N ARG A 140 19.88 -38.21 59.12
CA ARG A 140 19.72 -38.94 57.84
C ARG A 140 19.01 -38.13 56.77
N TYR A 141 18.15 -37.21 57.17
CA TYR A 141 17.36 -36.40 56.27
C TYR A 141 18.18 -35.26 55.62
N GLY A 142 19.18 -34.75 56.35
CA GLY A 142 20.09 -33.72 55.88
C GLY A 142 19.51 -32.31 55.94
N SER A 143 20.40 -31.31 56.04
CA SER A 143 20.04 -29.92 56.30
C SER A 143 19.12 -29.30 55.23
N VAL A 144 19.35 -29.58 53.95
CA VAL A 144 18.57 -29.00 52.85
C VAL A 144 17.12 -29.50 52.86
N ARG A 145 16.89 -30.79 53.09
CA ARG A 145 15.53 -31.36 53.14
C ARG A 145 14.81 -30.92 54.42
N MET A 146 15.56 -30.79 55.51
CA MET A 146 15.05 -30.26 56.78
C MET A 146 14.55 -28.82 56.64
N LYS A 147 15.38 -27.94 56.05
CA LYS A 147 15.01 -26.54 55.75
C LYS A 147 13.73 -26.45 54.91
N LYS A 148 13.61 -27.27 53.87
CA LYS A 148 12.37 -27.34 53.06
C LYS A 148 11.16 -27.74 53.90
N SER A 149 11.29 -28.75 54.74
CA SER A 149 10.16 -29.25 55.55
C SER A 149 9.66 -28.21 56.55
N LEU A 150 10.56 -27.50 57.23
CA LEU A 150 10.18 -26.43 58.15
C LEU A 150 9.63 -25.20 57.43
N ARG A 151 10.20 -24.85 56.27
CA ARG A 151 9.63 -23.82 55.39
C ARG A 151 8.21 -24.18 54.99
N ASP A 152 7.94 -25.43 54.64
CA ASP A 152 6.63 -25.85 54.15
C ASP A 152 5.60 -25.80 55.31
N LEU A 153 5.97 -26.20 56.54
CA LEU A 153 5.15 -26.00 57.74
C LEU A 153 4.84 -24.52 58.01
N ASP A 154 5.85 -23.65 57.84
CA ASP A 154 5.66 -22.21 57.92
C ASP A 154 4.72 -21.68 56.82
N TRP A 155 4.86 -22.15 55.58
CA TRP A 155 3.98 -21.78 54.46
C TRP A 155 2.53 -22.19 54.71
N PHE A 156 2.28 -23.37 55.26
CA PHE A 156 0.92 -23.78 55.64
C PHE A 156 0.31 -22.81 56.64
N LEU A 157 1.05 -22.43 57.69
CA LEU A 157 0.55 -21.49 58.68
C LEU A 157 0.32 -20.09 58.08
N ARG A 158 1.25 -19.61 57.25
CA ARG A 158 1.16 -18.30 56.62
C ARG A 158 0.01 -18.19 55.61
N TYR A 159 -0.19 -19.21 54.78
CA TYR A 159 -1.32 -19.22 53.86
C TYR A 159 -2.65 -19.42 54.59
N LEU A 160 -2.65 -20.12 55.72
CA LEU A 160 -3.83 -20.25 56.57
C LEU A 160 -4.23 -18.90 57.18
N THR A 161 -3.29 -18.12 57.71
CA THR A 161 -3.60 -16.76 58.20
C THR A 161 -4.07 -15.85 57.07
N TYR A 162 -3.46 -15.93 55.88
CA TYR A 162 -3.92 -15.18 54.71
C TYR A 162 -5.33 -15.57 54.27
N ALA A 163 -5.68 -16.85 54.31
CA ALA A 163 -7.01 -17.33 53.95
C ALA A 163 -8.08 -16.86 54.94
N ILE A 164 -7.79 -16.88 56.25
CA ILE A 164 -8.70 -16.38 57.29
C ILE A 164 -9.00 -14.88 57.07
N VAL A 165 -7.96 -14.08 56.83
CA VAL A 165 -8.09 -12.64 56.57
C VAL A 165 -8.80 -12.35 55.25
N ALA A 166 -8.49 -13.10 54.18
CA ALA A 166 -9.15 -12.98 52.88
C ALA A 166 -10.62 -13.44 52.89
N GLY A 167 -10.95 -14.32 53.83
CA GLY A 167 -12.26 -14.89 54.07
C GLY A 167 -12.77 -15.94 53.10
N ASP A 168 -11.90 -16.38 52.20
CA ASP A 168 -12.15 -17.49 51.30
C ASP A 168 -10.97 -18.47 51.36
N PRO A 169 -11.22 -19.79 51.41
CA PRO A 169 -10.16 -20.81 51.44
C PRO A 169 -9.48 -21.02 50.08
N ASN A 170 -9.77 -20.22 49.06
CA ASN A 170 -9.29 -20.44 47.69
C ASN A 170 -7.75 -20.54 47.62
N ILE A 171 -7.05 -19.68 48.37
CA ILE A 171 -5.57 -19.70 48.49
C ILE A 171 -5.07 -21.09 48.90
N LEU A 172 -5.77 -21.74 49.84
CA LEU A 172 -5.40 -23.06 50.35
C LEU A 172 -5.73 -24.13 49.31
N THR A 173 -6.96 -24.13 48.79
CA THR A 173 -7.43 -25.15 47.86
C THR A 173 -6.56 -25.22 46.59
N VAL A 174 -6.13 -24.09 46.04
CA VAL A 174 -5.36 -24.05 44.78
C VAL A 174 -3.90 -24.48 44.99
N ASN A 175 -3.29 -24.08 46.11
CA ASN A 175 -1.87 -24.31 46.34
C ASN A 175 -1.56 -25.67 47.00
N ILE A 176 -2.52 -26.24 47.73
CA ILE A 176 -2.32 -27.49 48.48
C ILE A 176 -2.78 -28.71 47.65
N ARG A 177 -3.79 -28.54 46.80
CA ARG A 177 -4.32 -29.65 45.99
C ARG A 177 -3.25 -30.21 45.05
N GLY A 178 -3.01 -31.52 45.13
CA GLY A 178 -1.98 -32.21 44.35
C GLY A 178 -0.55 -32.07 44.89
N LEU A 179 -0.35 -31.31 45.98
CA LEU A 179 0.96 -31.17 46.62
C LEU A 179 1.44 -32.49 47.24
N LYS A 180 0.52 -33.32 47.73
CA LYS A 180 0.82 -34.64 48.32
C LYS A 180 1.64 -35.52 47.38
N GLU A 181 1.24 -35.63 46.12
CA GLU A 181 1.96 -36.44 45.10
C GLU A 181 3.34 -35.87 44.76
N LEU A 182 3.49 -34.54 44.78
CA LEU A 182 4.79 -33.89 44.58
C LEU A 182 5.73 -34.16 45.76
N ILE A 183 5.21 -34.11 46.99
CA ILE A 183 5.99 -34.32 48.21
C ILE A 183 6.33 -35.80 48.42
N ASP A 184 5.45 -36.74 48.04
CA ASP A 184 5.63 -38.18 48.28
C ASP A 184 6.93 -38.73 47.65
N SER A 185 7.43 -38.08 46.59
CA SER A 185 8.73 -38.39 45.98
C SER A 185 9.95 -38.10 46.88
N ALA A 186 9.82 -37.19 47.85
CA ALA A 186 10.92 -36.65 48.64
C ALA A 186 10.75 -36.83 50.16
N CYS A 187 9.51 -36.88 50.65
CA CYS A 187 9.15 -37.02 52.06
C CYS A 187 7.88 -37.87 52.20
N SER A 188 7.71 -38.54 53.35
CA SER A 188 6.52 -39.34 53.62
C SER A 188 5.30 -38.42 53.73
N SER A 189 4.31 -38.66 52.87
CA SER A 189 3.02 -37.95 52.89
C SER A 189 2.27 -38.13 54.23
N ALA A 190 2.41 -39.28 54.88
CA ALA A 190 1.88 -39.53 56.22
C ALA A 190 2.45 -38.58 57.28
N ALA A 191 3.74 -38.24 57.20
CA ALA A 191 4.38 -37.32 58.14
C ALA A 191 3.79 -35.90 58.03
N ALA A 192 3.54 -35.41 56.81
CA ALA A 192 2.93 -34.10 56.60
C ALA A 192 1.50 -34.03 57.20
N ILE A 193 0.68 -35.08 57.04
CA ILE A 193 -0.66 -35.14 57.63
C ILE A 193 -0.60 -35.10 59.16
N VAL A 194 0.31 -35.86 59.78
CA VAL A 194 0.49 -35.86 61.24
C VAL A 194 0.91 -34.47 61.72
N ALA A 195 1.83 -33.81 61.03
CA ALA A 195 2.25 -32.44 61.38
C ALA A 195 1.10 -31.45 61.28
N LEU A 196 0.29 -31.49 60.22
CA LEU A 196 -0.88 -30.61 60.05
C LEU A 196 -1.96 -30.85 61.11
N ARG A 197 -2.23 -32.11 61.48
CA ARG A 197 -3.15 -32.45 62.58
C ARG A 197 -2.65 -31.92 63.91
N GLU A 198 -1.34 -31.99 64.15
CA GLU A 198 -0.72 -31.46 65.36
C GLU A 198 -0.78 -29.94 65.42
N MET A 199 -0.46 -29.24 64.32
CA MET A 199 -0.62 -27.79 64.21
C MET A 199 -2.07 -27.37 64.48
N ARG A 200 -3.05 -28.09 63.93
CA ARG A 200 -4.48 -27.84 64.20
C ARG A 200 -4.80 -28.00 65.68
N ARG A 201 -4.38 -29.09 66.32
CA ARG A 201 -4.64 -29.35 67.75
C ARG A 201 -4.11 -28.23 68.63
N ILE A 202 -2.87 -27.81 68.39
CA ILE A 202 -2.22 -26.75 69.17
C ILE A 202 -2.87 -25.41 68.89
N ALA A 203 -3.16 -25.10 67.62
CA ALA A 203 -3.84 -23.86 67.24
C ALA A 203 -5.20 -23.75 67.94
N ILE A 204 -6.00 -24.82 67.95
CA ILE A 204 -7.28 -24.86 68.67
C ILE A 204 -7.09 -24.64 70.18
N GLY A 205 -6.02 -25.18 70.77
CA GLY A 205 -5.69 -24.98 72.18
C GLY A 205 -5.37 -23.53 72.56
N ILE A 206 -4.91 -22.72 71.61
CA ILE A 206 -4.67 -21.27 71.81
C ILE A 206 -6.01 -20.50 71.95
N PHE A 207 -7.09 -20.98 71.31
CA PHE A 207 -8.39 -20.31 71.27
C PHE A 207 -9.44 -20.95 72.19
N ASN A 208 -9.05 -21.52 73.33
CA ASN A 208 -10.04 -22.14 74.24
C ASN A 208 -11.02 -21.14 74.86
N GLU A 209 -10.64 -19.86 74.95
CA GLU A 209 -11.46 -18.78 75.51
C GLU A 209 -12.39 -18.10 74.48
N ASP A 210 -12.02 -18.10 73.19
CA ASP A 210 -12.83 -17.50 72.10
C ASP A 210 -13.46 -18.59 71.21
N GLY A 211 -14.77 -18.82 71.40
CA GLY A 211 -15.52 -19.84 70.66
C GLY A 211 -15.63 -19.56 69.15
N GLU A 212 -15.77 -18.29 68.75
CA GLU A 212 -15.90 -17.91 67.33
C GLU A 212 -14.55 -18.06 66.61
N GLY A 213 -13.47 -17.58 67.23
CA GLY A 213 -12.11 -17.74 66.71
C GLY A 213 -11.71 -19.21 66.57
N LYS A 214 -12.08 -20.04 67.55
CA LYS A 214 -11.85 -21.49 67.52
C LYS A 214 -12.56 -22.18 66.35
N ALA A 215 -13.82 -21.83 66.10
CA ALA A 215 -14.60 -22.39 64.98
C ALA A 215 -13.96 -22.03 63.63
N LEU A 216 -13.61 -20.76 63.41
CA LEU A 216 -12.92 -20.30 62.20
C LEU A 216 -11.63 -21.08 61.98
N VAL A 217 -10.74 -21.13 62.97
CA VAL A 217 -9.46 -21.83 62.84
C VAL A 217 -9.67 -23.31 62.51
N GLN A 218 -10.63 -23.97 63.18
CA GLN A 218 -10.94 -25.37 62.93
C GLN A 218 -11.42 -25.62 61.49
N GLU A 219 -12.30 -24.77 60.95
CA GLU A 219 -12.78 -24.86 59.57
C GLU A 219 -11.64 -24.78 58.56
N TYR A 220 -10.79 -23.75 58.66
CA TYR A 220 -9.68 -23.57 57.71
C TYR A 220 -8.64 -24.68 57.80
N PHE A 221 -8.29 -25.17 59.00
CA PHE A 221 -7.38 -26.31 59.15
C PHE A 221 -7.98 -27.61 58.59
N ASN A 222 -9.29 -27.82 58.73
CA ASN A 222 -9.95 -28.98 58.13
C ASN A 222 -9.85 -28.96 56.60
N ILE A 223 -9.97 -27.78 55.98
CA ILE A 223 -9.79 -27.61 54.53
C ILE A 223 -8.34 -27.90 54.10
N VAL A 224 -7.35 -27.41 54.86
CA VAL A 224 -5.93 -27.71 54.58
C VAL A 224 -5.68 -29.22 54.56
N ILE A 225 -6.18 -29.93 55.57
CA ILE A 225 -5.95 -31.37 55.71
C ILE A 225 -6.72 -32.15 54.64
N SER A 226 -7.97 -31.77 54.34
CA SER A 226 -8.79 -32.46 53.33
C SER A 226 -8.25 -32.27 51.92
N GLU A 227 -7.82 -31.06 51.55
CA GLU A 227 -7.25 -30.78 50.23
C GLU A 227 -5.86 -31.40 50.04
N PHE A 228 -5.09 -31.54 51.11
CA PHE A 228 -3.81 -32.25 51.07
C PHE A 228 -4.00 -33.75 50.86
N ASP A 229 -4.99 -34.36 51.51
CA ASP A 229 -5.22 -35.81 51.38
C ASP A 229 -5.79 -36.19 50.01
N ALA A 230 -6.54 -35.26 49.40
CA ALA A 230 -7.19 -35.47 48.12
C ALA A 230 -6.19 -35.62 46.94
N PRO A 231 -6.52 -36.44 45.93
CA PRO A 231 -5.65 -36.68 44.77
C PRO A 231 -5.52 -35.43 43.89
N SER A 232 -4.43 -35.35 43.12
CA SER A 232 -4.24 -34.28 42.16
C SER A 232 -5.36 -34.23 41.13
N LEU A 233 -5.62 -33.02 40.63
CA LEU A 233 -6.62 -32.81 39.60
C LEU A 233 -6.02 -33.15 38.23
N THR A 234 -6.82 -33.78 37.37
CA THR A 234 -6.43 -34.08 36.00
C THR A 234 -6.25 -32.79 35.18
N ASP A 235 -5.18 -32.72 34.40
CA ASP A 235 -4.93 -31.60 33.50
C ASP A 235 -6.07 -31.43 32.49
N LYS A 236 -6.49 -30.17 32.26
CA LYS A 236 -7.40 -29.82 31.17
C LYS A 236 -6.65 -29.91 29.85
N LEU A 237 -7.09 -30.81 28.97
CA LEU A 237 -6.56 -30.96 27.61
C LEU A 237 -7.43 -30.20 26.62
N ARG A 238 -6.79 -29.42 25.74
CA ARG A 238 -7.41 -28.74 24.61
C ARG A 238 -6.97 -29.43 23.33
N LYS A 239 -7.79 -30.35 22.85
CA LYS A 239 -7.62 -31.02 21.56
C LYS A 239 -8.16 -30.12 20.45
N ARG A 240 -7.70 -30.35 19.23
CA ARG A 240 -8.05 -29.56 18.04
C ARG A 240 -8.41 -30.48 16.89
N ASP A 241 -9.36 -30.05 16.07
CA ASP A 241 -9.91 -30.87 15.00
C ASP A 241 -9.08 -30.76 13.71
N SER A 242 -8.42 -29.62 13.49
CA SER A 242 -7.64 -29.36 12.27
C SER A 242 -6.13 -29.38 12.53
N GLY A 243 -5.37 -29.86 11.53
CA GLY A 243 -3.93 -30.07 11.66
C GLY A 243 -3.07 -28.80 11.74
N ASP A 244 -3.65 -27.64 11.43
CA ASP A 244 -2.99 -26.32 11.55
C ASP A 244 -3.07 -25.72 12.96
N LEU A 245 -3.97 -26.24 13.80
CA LEU A 245 -4.18 -25.83 15.19
C LEU A 245 -3.31 -26.69 16.12
N GLN A 246 -2.67 -26.05 17.09
CA GLN A 246 -1.91 -26.79 18.11
C GLN A 246 -2.80 -27.17 19.30
N GLY A 247 -2.63 -28.40 19.78
CA GLY A 247 -3.19 -28.88 21.04
C GLY A 247 -2.39 -28.36 22.24
N LEU A 248 -3.07 -28.10 23.36
CA LEU A 248 -2.46 -27.55 24.57
C LEU A 248 -2.99 -28.25 25.83
N ARG A 249 -2.29 -28.07 26.97
CA ARG A 249 -2.71 -28.56 28.28
C ARG A 249 -2.59 -27.47 29.35
N LEU A 250 -3.45 -27.52 30.35
CA LEU A 250 -3.44 -26.61 31.50
C LEU A 250 -3.70 -27.38 32.81
N PRO A 251 -2.89 -27.20 33.86
CA PRO A 251 -3.21 -27.71 35.18
C PRO A 251 -4.54 -27.16 35.67
N GLN A 252 -5.45 -28.02 36.11
CA GLN A 252 -6.80 -27.60 36.47
C GLN A 252 -6.83 -26.62 37.66
N ILE A 253 -5.85 -26.72 38.57
CA ILE A 253 -5.66 -25.78 39.67
C ILE A 253 -5.47 -24.34 39.19
N TYR A 254 -4.78 -24.13 38.06
CA TYR A 254 -4.58 -22.80 37.48
C TYR A 254 -5.89 -22.19 36.99
N ALA A 255 -6.82 -23.01 36.51
CA ALA A 255 -8.13 -22.57 36.07
C ALA A 255 -9.13 -22.33 37.19
N LYS A 256 -8.93 -22.98 38.35
CA LYS A 256 -9.75 -22.78 39.55
C LYS A 256 -9.27 -21.57 40.38
N ALA A 257 -8.06 -21.07 40.13
CA ALA A 257 -7.51 -19.90 40.79
C ALA A 257 -8.31 -18.64 40.44
N GLY A 258 -8.68 -17.86 41.45
CA GLY A 258 -9.40 -16.61 41.27
C GLY A 258 -10.91 -16.75 41.11
N ILE A 259 -11.47 -15.95 40.21
CA ILE A 259 -12.90 -15.74 40.03
C ILE A 259 -13.36 -16.55 38.82
N SER A 260 -14.26 -17.51 39.06
CA SER A 260 -14.89 -18.27 38.00
C SER A 260 -15.84 -17.39 37.18
N GLN A 261 -15.76 -17.46 35.86
CA GLN A 261 -16.74 -16.82 34.99
C GLN A 261 -18.06 -17.61 35.02
N GLN A 262 -19.17 -16.89 35.14
CA GLN A 262 -20.50 -17.49 35.09
C GLN A 262 -20.85 -17.95 33.66
N ARG A 263 -21.59 -19.05 33.57
CA ARG A 263 -22.10 -19.60 32.32
C ARG A 263 -23.62 -19.52 32.33
N PHE A 264 -24.17 -18.91 31.28
CA PHE A 264 -25.61 -18.77 31.11
C PHE A 264 -26.12 -19.90 30.24
N VAL A 265 -27.09 -20.66 30.75
CA VAL A 265 -27.70 -21.79 30.07
C VAL A 265 -29.20 -21.56 29.97
N MET A 266 -29.76 -21.73 28.78
CA MET A 266 -31.19 -21.59 28.55
C MET A 266 -31.90 -22.93 28.73
N LYS A 267 -32.87 -23.00 29.65
CA LYS A 267 -33.78 -24.15 29.80
C LYS A 267 -35.23 -23.68 29.87
N THR A 268 -36.16 -24.52 29.45
CA THR A 268 -37.60 -24.20 29.42
C THR A 268 -38.19 -23.98 30.80
N SER A 269 -37.67 -24.68 31.82
CA SER A 269 -38.13 -24.64 33.21
C SER A 269 -37.60 -23.47 34.06
N LEU A 270 -36.78 -22.58 33.48
CA LEU A 270 -36.20 -21.46 34.23
C LEU A 270 -37.25 -20.40 34.55
N SER A 271 -36.99 -19.64 35.62
CA SER A 271 -37.77 -18.46 35.98
C SER A 271 -37.68 -17.39 34.89
N VAL A 272 -38.67 -16.48 34.85
CA VAL A 272 -38.67 -15.38 33.86
C VAL A 272 -37.44 -14.48 34.03
N GLU A 273 -36.98 -14.27 35.26
CA GLU A 273 -35.79 -13.47 35.56
C GLU A 273 -34.52 -14.12 35.01
N GLU A 274 -34.29 -15.40 35.30
CA GLU A 274 -33.14 -16.15 34.76
C GLU A 274 -33.15 -16.18 33.22
N LYS A 275 -34.31 -16.39 32.60
CA LYS A 275 -34.45 -16.34 31.14
C LYS A 275 -34.06 -14.98 30.58
N ASN A 276 -34.43 -13.89 31.26
CA ASN A 276 -34.05 -12.54 30.85
C ASN A 276 -32.55 -12.30 31.01
N ASP A 277 -31.92 -12.82 32.07
CA ASP A 277 -30.48 -12.69 32.28
C ASP A 277 -29.65 -13.46 31.26
N VAL A 278 -30.12 -14.64 30.83
CA VAL A 278 -29.52 -15.40 29.71
C VAL A 278 -29.60 -14.58 28.41
N ILE A 279 -30.74 -13.97 28.11
CA ILE A 279 -30.91 -13.13 26.90
C ILE A 279 -30.02 -11.89 26.96
N ARG A 280 -29.94 -11.22 28.12
CA ARG A 280 -29.01 -10.09 28.31
C ARG A 280 -27.56 -10.53 28.15
N ALA A 281 -27.18 -11.72 28.62
CA ALA A 281 -25.85 -12.28 28.38
C ALA A 281 -25.58 -12.50 26.89
N CYS A 282 -26.56 -13.00 26.12
CA CYS A 282 -26.44 -13.12 24.66
C CYS A 282 -26.18 -11.75 23.99
N TYR A 283 -26.91 -10.71 24.37
CA TYR A 283 -26.68 -9.37 23.81
C TYR A 283 -25.29 -8.84 24.12
N ARG A 284 -24.84 -9.00 25.36
CA ARG A 284 -23.49 -8.58 25.78
C ARG A 284 -22.39 -9.34 25.04
N GLN A 285 -22.58 -10.63 24.78
CA GLN A 285 -21.62 -11.42 24.03
C GLN A 285 -21.57 -11.01 22.54
N VAL A 286 -22.73 -10.98 21.86
CA VAL A 286 -22.80 -10.78 20.41
C VAL A 286 -22.58 -9.32 20.01
N PHE A 287 -23.12 -8.36 20.77
CA PHE A 287 -23.00 -6.93 20.49
C PHE A 287 -21.97 -6.20 21.35
N GLU A 288 -21.24 -6.93 22.19
CA GLU A 288 -20.23 -6.43 23.15
C GLU A 288 -20.80 -5.59 24.29
N ARG A 289 -22.10 -5.33 24.28
CA ARG A 289 -22.83 -4.49 25.23
C ARG A 289 -24.31 -4.83 25.20
N ASP A 290 -25.03 -4.47 26.26
CA ASP A 290 -26.48 -4.60 26.28
C ASP A 290 -27.13 -3.48 25.45
N ILE A 291 -27.58 -3.85 24.24
CA ILE A 291 -28.24 -2.94 23.30
C ILE A 291 -29.69 -2.61 23.69
N ASN A 292 -30.34 -3.48 24.46
CA ASN A 292 -31.72 -3.29 24.88
C ASN A 292 -31.76 -2.18 25.94
N LYS A 293 -30.93 -2.28 26.97
CA LYS A 293 -30.83 -1.27 28.03
C LYS A 293 -30.38 0.11 27.53
N ALA A 294 -29.46 0.14 26.56
CA ALA A 294 -28.86 1.40 26.10
C ALA A 294 -29.68 2.13 25.03
N TYR A 295 -30.34 1.41 24.13
CA TYR A 295 -30.98 2.00 22.94
C TYR A 295 -32.40 1.46 22.68
N SER A 296 -32.93 0.61 23.56
CA SER A 296 -34.24 -0.03 23.42
C SER A 296 -34.39 -0.89 22.15
N PHE A 297 -33.29 -1.48 21.65
CA PHE A 297 -33.38 -2.48 20.60
C PHE A 297 -33.86 -3.81 21.16
N THR A 298 -34.93 -4.35 20.60
CA THR A 298 -35.52 -5.63 21.02
C THR A 298 -35.72 -6.56 19.83
N PHE A 299 -35.61 -7.86 20.09
CA PHE A 299 -35.95 -8.91 19.13
C PHE A 299 -37.11 -9.73 19.69
N SER A 300 -38.28 -9.10 19.85
CA SER A 300 -39.45 -9.66 20.55
C SER A 300 -39.80 -11.09 20.14
N ASP A 301 -39.79 -11.34 18.83
CA ASP A 301 -40.22 -12.62 18.26
C ASP A 301 -39.21 -13.71 18.59
N LEU A 302 -37.91 -13.42 18.41
CA LEU A 302 -36.83 -14.33 18.73
C LEU A 302 -36.74 -14.62 20.23
N GLU A 303 -36.88 -13.58 21.07
CA GLU A 303 -36.87 -13.73 22.52
C GLU A 303 -38.01 -14.63 23.00
N SER A 304 -39.21 -14.46 22.44
CA SER A 304 -40.38 -15.27 22.80
C SER A 304 -40.20 -16.73 22.39
N GLN A 305 -39.68 -16.98 21.18
CA GLN A 305 -39.40 -18.33 20.68
C GLN A 305 -38.36 -19.05 21.54
N VAL A 306 -37.31 -18.36 21.96
CA VAL A 306 -36.26 -18.92 22.84
C VAL A 306 -36.79 -19.15 24.25
N LYS A 307 -37.57 -18.23 24.81
CA LYS A 307 -38.21 -18.39 26.12
C LYS A 307 -39.13 -19.61 26.19
N ASN A 308 -39.78 -19.93 25.07
CA ASN A 308 -40.66 -21.09 24.92
C ASN A 308 -39.90 -22.38 24.56
N GLY A 309 -38.61 -22.30 24.22
CA GLY A 309 -37.81 -23.44 23.78
C GLY A 309 -38.08 -23.90 22.34
N GLN A 310 -38.75 -23.07 21.52
CA GLN A 310 -38.91 -23.34 20.09
C GLN A 310 -37.59 -23.17 19.33
N LEU A 311 -36.77 -22.22 19.77
CA LEU A 311 -35.40 -22.01 19.30
C LEU A 311 -34.41 -22.36 20.41
N SER A 312 -33.32 -23.01 20.02
CA SER A 312 -32.16 -23.19 20.90
C SER A 312 -31.35 -21.89 21.02
N ILE A 313 -30.45 -21.79 22.01
CA ILE A 313 -29.61 -20.59 22.14
C ILE A 313 -28.66 -20.44 20.96
N LYS A 314 -28.22 -21.57 20.39
CA LYS A 314 -27.40 -21.61 19.18
C LYS A 314 -28.13 -21.01 17.98
N GLU A 315 -29.41 -21.32 17.81
CA GLU A 315 -30.22 -20.74 16.74
C GLU A 315 -30.55 -19.27 16.99
N PHE A 316 -30.80 -18.90 18.24
CA PHE A 316 -30.95 -17.50 18.63
C PHE A 316 -29.72 -16.66 18.27
N VAL A 317 -28.53 -17.13 18.64
CA VAL A 317 -27.25 -16.49 18.31
C VAL A 317 -27.05 -16.41 16.79
N ARG A 318 -27.43 -17.46 16.05
CA ARG A 318 -27.40 -17.47 14.57
C ARG A 318 -28.28 -16.37 13.98
N LEU A 319 -29.52 -16.27 14.42
CA LEU A 319 -30.49 -15.28 13.90
C LEU A 319 -30.10 -13.86 14.27
N ILE A 320 -29.61 -13.64 15.49
CA ILE A 320 -29.07 -12.34 15.92
C ILE A 320 -27.87 -11.95 15.05
N GLY A 321 -26.96 -12.87 14.79
CA GLY A 321 -25.80 -12.60 13.93
C GLY A 321 -26.19 -12.19 12.52
N LYS A 322 -27.26 -12.76 11.97
CA LYS A 322 -27.79 -12.42 10.64
C LYS A 322 -28.68 -11.17 10.63
N SER A 323 -28.95 -10.59 11.79
CA SER A 323 -29.82 -9.42 11.90
C SER A 323 -29.23 -8.18 11.19
N SER A 324 -30.12 -7.30 10.74
CA SER A 324 -29.73 -5.99 10.19
C SER A 324 -28.95 -5.14 11.20
N ILE A 325 -29.26 -5.27 12.49
CA ILE A 325 -28.57 -4.56 13.57
C ILE A 325 -27.11 -5.01 13.66
N TYR A 326 -26.85 -6.32 13.63
CA TYR A 326 -25.48 -6.84 13.65
C TYR A 326 -24.70 -6.41 12.40
N LYS A 327 -25.32 -6.51 11.22
CA LYS A 327 -24.71 -6.08 9.96
C LYS A 327 -24.32 -4.58 9.99
N LYS A 328 -25.21 -3.71 10.46
CA LYS A 328 -24.96 -2.27 10.55
C LYS A 328 -23.81 -1.93 11.51
N GLN A 329 -23.68 -2.68 12.61
CA GLN A 329 -22.65 -2.40 13.62
C GLN A 329 -21.29 -3.04 13.30
N PHE A 330 -21.27 -4.29 12.84
CA PHE A 330 -20.04 -5.11 12.76
C PHE A 330 -19.65 -5.57 11.36
N PHE A 331 -20.47 -5.30 10.33
CA PHE A 331 -20.15 -5.62 8.94
C PHE A 331 -19.86 -4.36 8.12
N GLU A 332 -20.82 -3.44 8.00
CA GLU A 332 -20.72 -2.24 7.14
C GLU A 332 -19.53 -1.30 7.44
N PRO A 333 -19.17 -1.01 8.71
CA PRO A 333 -18.07 -0.07 8.99
C PRO A 333 -16.67 -0.73 8.94
N PHE A 334 -16.57 -2.00 8.52
CA PHE A 334 -15.34 -2.77 8.57
C PHE A 334 -14.98 -3.43 7.23
N VAL A 335 -13.69 -3.68 7.04
CA VAL A 335 -13.18 -4.49 5.92
C VAL A 335 -13.48 -5.97 6.21
N ASN A 336 -13.74 -6.78 5.18
CA ASN A 336 -13.97 -8.23 5.30
C ASN A 336 -12.96 -8.94 6.21
N SER A 337 -11.66 -8.60 6.13
CA SER A 337 -10.65 -9.17 7.01
C SER A 337 -10.92 -8.91 8.50
N ARG A 338 -11.39 -7.70 8.84
CA ARG A 338 -11.72 -7.33 10.22
C ARG A 338 -13.06 -7.93 10.66
N VAL A 339 -14.03 -8.07 9.76
CA VAL A 339 -15.30 -8.77 10.01
C VAL A 339 -15.06 -10.19 10.49
N VAL A 340 -14.14 -10.93 9.84
CA VAL A 340 -13.79 -12.30 10.27
C VAL A 340 -13.25 -12.30 11.70
N GLU A 341 -12.33 -11.40 12.04
CA GLU A 341 -11.75 -11.32 13.38
C GLU A 341 -12.79 -11.03 14.47
N LEU A 342 -13.74 -10.12 14.19
CA LEU A 342 -14.82 -9.79 15.11
C LEU A 342 -15.81 -10.95 15.25
N ALA A 343 -16.19 -11.61 14.15
CA ALA A 343 -17.08 -12.77 14.19
C ALA A 343 -16.52 -13.89 15.09
N PHE A 344 -15.21 -14.13 15.05
CA PHE A 344 -14.55 -15.09 15.94
C PHE A 344 -14.66 -14.72 17.42
N ARG A 345 -14.57 -13.43 17.74
CA ARG A 345 -14.81 -12.95 19.09
C ARG A 345 -16.25 -13.21 19.53
N HIS A 346 -17.22 -12.79 18.73
CA HIS A 346 -18.64 -12.83 19.11
C HIS A 346 -19.18 -14.25 19.23
N PHE A 347 -18.91 -15.11 18.24
CA PHE A 347 -19.53 -16.42 18.14
C PHE A 347 -18.70 -17.54 18.75
N LEU A 348 -17.36 -17.43 18.76
CA LEU A 348 -16.47 -18.44 19.34
C LEU A 348 -15.77 -17.98 20.61
N GLY A 349 -15.87 -16.71 20.99
CA GLY A 349 -15.22 -16.20 22.20
C GLY A 349 -13.69 -16.25 22.17
N ARG A 350 -13.05 -16.31 20.98
CA ARG A 350 -11.58 -16.35 20.87
C ARG A 350 -11.07 -15.56 19.67
N GLY A 351 -9.76 -15.33 19.65
CA GLY A 351 -9.06 -14.87 18.45
C GLY A 351 -8.83 -16.00 17.43
N LEU A 352 -8.53 -15.60 16.19
CA LEU A 352 -8.00 -16.53 15.19
C LEU A 352 -6.66 -17.08 15.67
N SER A 353 -6.37 -18.31 15.28
CA SER A 353 -5.20 -19.04 15.74
C SER A 353 -4.12 -19.11 14.65
N SER A 354 -4.47 -19.49 13.43
CA SER A 354 -3.56 -19.73 12.30
C SER A 354 -3.87 -18.82 11.10
N LEU A 355 -2.94 -18.77 10.14
CA LEU A 355 -3.15 -18.07 8.88
C LEU A 355 -4.14 -18.81 7.99
N GLU A 356 -4.05 -20.14 8.00
CA GLU A 356 -4.84 -21.06 7.21
C GLU A 356 -6.32 -21.01 7.63
N GLU A 357 -6.59 -20.94 8.94
CA GLU A 357 -7.92 -20.70 9.50
C GLU A 357 -8.51 -19.38 8.98
N PHE A 358 -7.74 -18.29 9.01
CA PHE A 358 -8.18 -17.01 8.47
C PHE A 358 -8.53 -17.10 6.98
N GLN A 359 -7.68 -17.73 6.17
CA GLN A 359 -7.90 -17.87 4.72
C GLN A 359 -9.19 -18.63 4.42
N ARG A 360 -9.48 -19.71 5.15
CA ARG A 360 -10.71 -20.49 5.01
C ARG A 360 -11.97 -19.64 5.23
N TYR A 361 -12.06 -18.96 6.37
CA TYR A 361 -13.24 -18.16 6.69
C TYR A 361 -13.33 -16.87 5.86
N PHE A 362 -12.20 -16.29 5.45
CA PHE A 362 -12.17 -15.16 4.54
C PHE A 362 -12.70 -15.51 3.15
N ALA A 363 -12.39 -16.71 2.64
CA ALA A 363 -12.92 -17.21 1.38
C ALA A 363 -14.45 -17.44 1.45
N ILE A 364 -14.94 -17.98 2.57
CA ILE A 364 -16.38 -18.14 2.81
C ILE A 364 -17.08 -16.77 2.84
N LEU A 365 -16.55 -15.81 3.59
CA LEU A 365 -17.12 -14.46 3.67
C LEU A 365 -17.15 -13.76 2.31
N SER A 366 -16.09 -13.91 1.52
CA SER A 366 -15.96 -13.26 0.22
C SER A 366 -16.86 -13.87 -0.86
N SER A 367 -17.22 -15.16 -0.73
CA SER A 367 -18.10 -15.85 -1.68
C SER A 367 -19.57 -15.85 -1.28
N ARG A 368 -19.88 -16.03 0.01
CA ARG A 368 -21.25 -16.21 0.53
C ARG A 368 -21.75 -15.05 1.40
N GLY A 369 -20.93 -14.03 1.63
CA GLY A 369 -21.27 -12.90 2.48
C GLY A 369 -21.35 -13.26 3.97
N LEU A 370 -21.97 -12.37 4.74
CA LEU A 370 -22.03 -12.44 6.20
C LEU A 370 -22.78 -13.68 6.71
N ASP A 371 -23.93 -13.99 6.11
CA ASP A 371 -24.78 -15.09 6.55
C ASP A 371 -24.06 -16.44 6.40
N GLY A 372 -23.35 -16.63 5.29
CA GLY A 372 -22.54 -17.82 5.05
C GLY A 372 -21.37 -17.96 6.03
N LEU A 373 -20.77 -16.85 6.46
CA LEU A 373 -19.72 -16.86 7.49
C LEU A 373 -20.30 -17.31 8.84
N ILE A 374 -21.41 -16.72 9.26
CA ILE A 374 -22.05 -17.03 10.55
C ILE A 374 -22.48 -18.50 10.61
N ASP A 375 -23.12 -18.98 9.55
CA ASP A 375 -23.51 -20.40 9.46
C ASP A 375 -22.30 -21.32 9.55
N SER A 376 -21.20 -20.98 8.89
CA SER A 376 -19.98 -21.81 8.94
C SER A 376 -19.32 -21.85 10.32
N ILE A 377 -19.45 -20.78 11.12
CA ILE A 377 -18.89 -20.72 12.47
C ILE A 377 -19.78 -21.50 13.45
N ILE A 378 -21.09 -21.27 13.41
CA ILE A 378 -22.04 -21.88 14.35
C ILE A 378 -22.23 -23.39 14.08
N ASN A 379 -22.08 -23.82 12.82
CA ASN A 379 -22.14 -25.22 12.45
C ASN A 379 -20.78 -25.94 12.60
N SER A 380 -19.76 -25.29 13.16
CA SER A 380 -18.47 -25.92 13.42
C SER A 380 -18.53 -26.88 14.61
N ILE A 381 -17.72 -27.93 14.55
CA ILE A 381 -17.58 -28.92 15.64
C ILE A 381 -17.06 -28.24 16.92
N GLU A 382 -16.15 -27.27 16.76
CA GLU A 382 -15.67 -26.47 17.89
C GLU A 382 -16.83 -25.74 18.61
N TYR A 383 -17.77 -25.14 17.88
CA TYR A 383 -18.90 -24.46 18.52
C TYR A 383 -19.72 -25.45 19.37
N THR A 384 -20.03 -26.62 18.82
CA THR A 384 -20.82 -27.65 19.51
C THR A 384 -20.10 -28.21 20.73
N ASP A 385 -18.79 -28.39 20.68
CA ASP A 385 -18.00 -28.93 21.80
C ASP A 385 -17.96 -27.98 23.00
N TYR A 386 -17.86 -26.67 22.75
CA TYR A 386 -17.72 -25.66 23.80
C TYR A 386 -19.05 -25.16 24.37
N PHE A 387 -20.06 -24.99 23.51
CA PHE A 387 -21.31 -24.31 23.86
C PHE A 387 -22.56 -25.18 23.72
N SER A 388 -22.44 -26.32 23.02
CA SER A 388 -23.57 -27.15 22.61
C SER A 388 -24.69 -26.31 21.98
N GLU A 389 -25.94 -26.51 22.40
CA GLU A 389 -27.11 -25.78 21.89
C GLU A 389 -27.83 -24.94 22.94
N GLU A 390 -27.43 -25.05 24.20
CA GLU A 390 -28.11 -24.43 25.35
C GLU A 390 -27.28 -23.34 26.04
N THR A 391 -25.94 -23.34 25.86
CA THR A 391 -25.05 -22.40 26.56
C THR A 391 -24.76 -21.17 25.71
N VAL A 392 -24.89 -19.99 26.30
CA VAL A 392 -24.50 -18.73 25.66
C VAL A 392 -22.98 -18.73 25.41
N PRO A 393 -22.50 -18.31 24.22
CA PRO A 393 -21.07 -18.18 23.99
C PRO A 393 -20.43 -17.23 25.02
N TYR A 394 -19.23 -17.55 25.46
CA TYR A 394 -18.46 -16.76 26.44
C TYR A 394 -17.05 -16.53 25.93
N LEU A 395 -16.41 -15.46 26.40
CA LEU A 395 -15.02 -15.14 26.07
C LEU A 395 -14.10 -16.15 26.74
N ARG A 396 -13.20 -16.78 25.97
CA ARG A 396 -12.24 -17.77 26.45
C ARG A 396 -10.95 -17.09 26.87
N VAL A 397 -10.92 -16.58 28.10
CA VAL A 397 -9.85 -15.68 28.61
C VAL A 397 -8.71 -16.49 29.25
N LEU A 398 -7.63 -15.80 29.67
CA LEU A 398 -6.56 -16.38 30.47
C LEU A 398 -7.13 -17.02 31.75
N GLY A 399 -6.73 -18.25 32.04
CA GLY A 399 -7.17 -19.01 33.21
C GLY A 399 -8.20 -20.09 32.86
N GLU A 400 -9.17 -19.79 32.00
CA GLU A 400 -10.25 -20.74 31.70
C GLU A 400 -9.76 -21.95 30.90
N GLU A 401 -8.94 -21.66 29.89
CA GLU A 401 -8.39 -22.58 28.92
C GLU A 401 -6.89 -22.36 28.73
N PRO A 402 -6.16 -23.39 28.27
CA PRO A 402 -4.79 -23.21 27.83
C PRO A 402 -4.74 -22.29 26.60
N GLN A 403 -3.96 -21.21 26.72
CA GLN A 403 -3.79 -20.20 25.69
C GLN A 403 -2.53 -20.47 24.86
N GLU A 404 -2.60 -20.21 23.56
CA GLU A 404 -1.43 -20.28 22.69
C GLU A 404 -0.62 -18.98 22.76
N CYS A 405 0.71 -19.09 22.71
CA CYS A 405 1.57 -17.90 22.70
C CYS A 405 1.55 -17.15 21.34
N ARG A 406 1.12 -17.81 20.27
CA ARG A 406 1.14 -17.31 18.89
C ARG A 406 0.24 -16.09 18.68
N ASN A 407 -0.93 -16.04 19.32
CA ASN A 407 -1.88 -14.93 19.23
C ASN A 407 -2.09 -14.20 20.57
N TRP A 408 -1.16 -14.36 21.52
CA TRP A 408 -1.25 -13.83 22.89
C TRP A 408 -1.70 -12.37 22.97
N GLY A 409 -0.91 -11.45 22.40
CA GLY A 409 -1.22 -10.01 22.42
C GLY A 409 -2.53 -9.68 21.70
N PRO A 410 -2.72 -10.09 20.43
CA PRO A 410 -3.94 -9.81 19.67
C PRO A 410 -5.21 -10.33 20.33
N GLN A 411 -5.18 -11.50 20.97
CA GLN A 411 -6.35 -12.07 21.65
C GLN A 411 -6.73 -11.26 22.89
N ILE A 412 -5.76 -10.88 23.71
CA ILE A 412 -6.03 -10.03 24.89
C ILE A 412 -6.55 -8.66 24.44
N ASP A 413 -5.97 -8.09 23.40
CA ASP A 413 -6.46 -6.84 22.80
C ASP A 413 -7.91 -7.00 22.32
N LEU A 414 -8.25 -8.12 21.67
CA LEU A 414 -9.56 -8.45 21.09
C LEU A 414 -10.69 -8.54 22.12
N PHE A 415 -10.40 -8.84 23.38
CA PHE A 415 -11.42 -8.93 24.43
C PHE A 415 -11.75 -7.61 25.10
N ASN A 416 -11.24 -6.48 24.59
CA ASN A 416 -11.56 -5.16 25.11
C ASN A 416 -12.73 -4.51 24.35
N TYR A 417 -13.45 -3.61 25.04
CA TYR A 417 -14.45 -2.73 24.42
C TYR A 417 -13.85 -1.79 23.35
N SER A 418 -12.53 -1.60 23.34
CA SER A 418 -11.85 -0.73 22.39
C SER A 418 -11.73 -1.34 20.97
N THR A 419 -12.10 -2.61 20.81
CA THR A 419 -11.78 -3.39 19.61
C THR A 419 -12.60 -3.03 18.37
N PRO A 420 -13.87 -2.58 18.45
CA PRO A 420 -14.58 -2.07 17.27
C PRO A 420 -13.96 -0.78 16.71
N PHE A 421 -13.20 -0.04 17.53
CA PHE A 421 -12.52 1.18 17.07
C PHE A 421 -11.25 0.87 16.28
N ARG A 422 -10.73 -0.37 16.34
CA ARG A 422 -9.63 -0.79 15.48
C ARG A 422 -10.17 -1.19 14.11
N LYS A 423 -9.83 -0.39 13.10
CA LYS A 423 -10.27 -0.61 11.70
C LYS A 423 -9.31 -1.47 10.87
N ILE A 424 -8.06 -1.63 11.33
CA ILE A 424 -7.04 -2.45 10.66
C ILE A 424 -7.06 -3.88 11.22
N PRO A 425 -7.05 -4.91 10.37
CA PRO A 425 -7.04 -6.29 10.83
C PRO A 425 -5.73 -6.66 11.54
N GLN A 426 -5.83 -7.36 12.67
CA GLN A 426 -4.73 -7.72 13.56
C GLN A 426 -4.09 -9.06 13.23
N PHE A 427 -4.90 -10.08 12.97
CA PHE A 427 -4.43 -11.46 12.94
C PHE A 427 -3.77 -11.79 11.60
N ILE A 428 -4.40 -11.41 10.49
CA ILE A 428 -3.80 -11.61 9.15
C ILE A 428 -2.47 -10.89 8.98
N THR A 429 -2.37 -9.64 9.47
CA THR A 429 -1.13 -8.87 9.39
C THR A 429 -0.03 -9.52 10.22
N LEU A 430 -0.33 -9.91 11.45
CA LEU A 430 0.60 -10.58 12.35
C LEU A 430 1.04 -11.97 11.84
N PHE A 431 0.11 -12.83 11.42
CA PHE A 431 0.43 -14.16 10.93
C PHE A 431 1.24 -14.13 9.63
N SER A 432 0.95 -13.17 8.75
CA SER A 432 1.77 -12.92 7.57
C SER A 432 3.16 -12.41 7.96
N ASP A 433 3.25 -11.45 8.88
CA ASP A 433 4.51 -10.88 9.35
C ASP A 433 5.43 -11.93 10.02
N TYR A 434 4.87 -12.97 10.67
CA TYR A 434 5.68 -14.08 11.19
C TYR A 434 6.42 -14.85 10.09
N LYS A 435 5.82 -14.97 8.90
CA LYS A 435 6.44 -15.64 7.75
C LYS A 435 7.39 -14.69 6.99
N GLN A 436 7.08 -13.39 6.93
CA GLN A 436 7.86 -12.37 6.22
C GLN A 436 9.14 -11.93 6.95
N CYS A 437 9.95 -11.08 6.30
CA CYS A 437 11.11 -10.42 6.90
C CYS A 437 10.72 -9.23 7.78
N LEU A 438 11.71 -8.60 8.44
CA LEU A 438 11.45 -7.36 9.19
C LEU A 438 10.81 -6.29 8.28
N PRO A 439 9.78 -5.56 8.78
CA PRO A 439 9.09 -4.55 8.00
C PRO A 439 9.94 -3.29 7.81
N ASP A 440 9.73 -2.55 6.73
CA ASP A 440 10.30 -1.20 6.57
C ASP A 440 9.52 -0.18 7.40
N GLN A 441 9.96 0.03 8.65
CA GLN A 441 9.45 1.03 9.57
C GLN A 441 10.55 1.50 10.52
N HIS A 442 10.31 2.59 11.24
CA HIS A 442 11.19 3.02 12.33
C HIS A 442 11.41 1.89 13.37
N PRO A 443 12.62 1.76 13.96
CA PRO A 443 12.92 0.73 14.98
C PRO A 443 11.97 0.72 16.19
N TYR A 444 11.40 1.87 16.54
CA TYR A 444 10.47 2.05 17.66
C TYR A 444 8.98 1.96 17.28
N GLY A 445 8.66 1.60 16.04
CA GLY A 445 7.30 1.43 15.55
C GLY A 445 6.83 2.55 14.60
N LEU A 446 5.72 2.30 13.91
CA LEU A 446 5.24 3.08 12.75
C LEU A 446 5.09 4.58 13.01
N SER A 447 4.63 4.99 14.20
CA SER A 447 4.31 6.41 14.49
C SER A 447 5.52 7.31 14.70
N ASN A 448 6.73 6.76 14.64
CA ASN A 448 7.97 7.52 14.86
C ASN A 448 8.60 8.03 13.56
N ASP A 449 8.14 7.54 12.40
CA ASP A 449 8.49 8.15 11.13
C ASP A 449 7.53 9.34 10.85
N PRO A 450 8.03 10.53 10.50
CA PRO A 450 7.19 11.63 10.06
C PRO A 450 6.68 11.39 8.63
N LEU A 451 5.57 12.03 8.28
CA LEU A 451 5.15 12.11 6.87
C LEU A 451 6.12 13.03 6.10
N ALA A 452 6.58 12.59 4.92
CA ALA A 452 7.50 13.37 4.10
C ALA A 452 6.79 14.44 3.27
N ILE A 453 6.41 15.52 3.94
CA ILE A 453 5.78 16.73 3.40
C ILE A 453 6.73 17.93 3.52
N GLN A 454 6.45 19.01 2.78
CA GLN A 454 7.31 20.20 2.75
C GLN A 454 7.43 20.86 4.14
N PHE A 455 6.32 21.04 4.85
CA PHE A 455 6.25 21.67 6.17
C PHE A 455 5.57 20.79 7.21
N GLY A 456 5.89 21.02 8.48
CA GLY A 456 5.22 20.40 9.61
C GLY A 456 5.82 19.06 10.05
N ALA A 457 5.92 18.87 11.36
CA ALA A 457 6.34 17.63 11.98
C ALA A 457 5.10 16.76 12.26
N ILE A 458 4.47 16.28 11.19
CA ILE A 458 3.23 15.48 11.30
C ILE A 458 3.60 14.01 11.44
N PHE A 459 3.20 13.43 12.56
CA PHE A 459 3.35 12.00 12.85
C PHE A 459 1.98 11.31 12.88
N PRO A 460 1.85 10.10 12.31
CA PRO A 460 0.66 9.29 12.48
C PRO A 460 0.37 9.05 13.97
N GLN A 461 -0.86 9.34 14.42
CA GLN A 461 -1.26 9.11 15.80
C GLN A 461 -1.73 7.66 15.98
N ASN A 462 -1.14 6.96 16.94
CA ASN A 462 -1.52 5.58 17.29
C ASN A 462 -2.94 5.45 17.85
N ARG A 463 -3.55 6.53 18.34
CA ARG A 463 -4.91 6.53 18.92
C ARG A 463 -5.98 6.48 17.83
N VAL A 464 -5.75 7.13 16.69
CA VAL A 464 -6.69 7.16 15.55
C VAL A 464 -6.68 5.79 14.87
N ASN A 465 -7.86 5.15 14.76
CA ASN A 465 -8.02 3.79 14.21
C ASN A 465 -7.18 2.70 14.91
N LEU A 466 -6.58 3.00 16.07
CA LEU A 466 -5.69 2.13 16.85
C LEU A 466 -4.57 1.48 16.02
N ARG A 467 -3.92 2.26 15.15
CA ARG A 467 -2.84 1.81 14.26
C ARG A 467 -1.53 1.60 15.02
N LYS A 468 -1.38 0.47 15.70
CA LYS A 468 -0.14 0.07 16.39
C LYS A 468 0.47 -1.15 15.71
N LYS A 469 1.76 -1.05 15.35
CA LYS A 469 2.60 -2.18 14.91
C LYS A 469 3.96 -2.06 15.59
N SER A 470 4.33 -3.09 16.34
CA SER A 470 5.66 -3.25 16.92
C SER A 470 6.40 -4.35 16.17
N ALA A 471 7.69 -4.16 15.96
CA ALA A 471 8.56 -5.19 15.42
C ALA A 471 9.86 -5.25 16.24
N PRO A 472 10.41 -6.44 16.50
CA PRO A 472 11.64 -6.60 17.26
C PRO A 472 12.86 -6.25 16.41
N PHE A 473 13.28 -4.97 16.44
CA PHE A 473 14.56 -4.55 15.86
C PHE A 473 15.71 -4.75 16.86
N SER A 474 16.78 -5.40 16.41
CA SER A 474 18.02 -5.51 17.19
C SER A 474 18.73 -4.15 17.30
N LYS A 475 19.79 -4.08 18.10
CA LYS A 475 20.63 -2.87 18.18
C LYS A 475 21.28 -2.56 16.83
N ASP A 476 21.77 -3.60 16.16
CA ASP A 476 22.60 -3.51 14.97
C ASP A 476 21.77 -3.76 13.71
N THR A 477 20.83 -2.84 13.45
CA THR A 477 19.99 -2.87 12.25
C THR A 477 20.21 -1.64 11.41
N ARG A 478 20.16 -1.80 10.10
CA ARG A 478 20.18 -0.69 9.15
C ARG A 478 18.96 -0.73 8.24
N ARG A 479 18.23 0.37 8.22
CA ARG A 479 17.11 0.62 7.32
C ARG A 479 17.62 0.89 5.92
N ILE A 480 16.93 0.34 4.93
CA ILE A 480 17.22 0.59 3.52
C ILE A 480 16.63 1.95 3.17
N LEU A 481 17.49 2.92 2.85
CA LEU A 481 17.10 4.24 2.44
C LEU A 481 17.27 4.39 0.93
N ILE A 482 16.26 4.92 0.25
CA ILE A 482 16.24 5.12 -1.19
C ILE A 482 16.78 6.52 -1.48
N ARG A 483 17.82 6.63 -2.31
CA ARG A 483 18.38 7.92 -2.72
C ARG A 483 17.34 8.72 -3.49
N PHE A 484 17.16 10.00 -3.14
CA PHE A 484 16.38 10.93 -3.95
C PHE A 484 17.26 11.46 -5.09
N GLY A 485 17.30 10.71 -6.19
CA GLY A 485 18.18 10.91 -7.34
C GLY A 485 18.62 9.56 -7.94
N PRO A 486 19.72 9.53 -8.72
CA PRO A 486 20.26 8.28 -9.25
C PRO A 486 20.63 7.30 -8.13
N GLY A 487 20.10 6.07 -8.19
CA GLY A 487 20.33 5.05 -7.16
C GLY A 487 21.80 4.66 -6.99
N ILE A 488 22.62 4.85 -8.03
CA ILE A 488 24.06 4.61 -8.02
C ILE A 488 24.78 5.50 -7.01
N TYR A 489 24.25 6.71 -6.74
CA TYR A 489 24.80 7.65 -5.77
C TYR A 489 24.36 7.36 -4.33
N SER A 490 24.05 6.10 -4.02
CA SER A 490 23.76 5.67 -2.65
C SER A 490 25.06 5.65 -1.84
N GLN A 491 25.07 6.38 -0.73
CA GLN A 491 26.24 6.57 0.12
C GLN A 491 26.72 5.30 0.82
N ILE A 492 25.90 4.24 0.80
CA ILE A 492 26.25 2.94 1.35
C ILE A 492 27.25 2.22 0.44
N SER A 493 27.01 2.25 -0.88
CA SER A 493 27.89 1.62 -1.87
C SER A 493 29.01 2.56 -2.32
N SER A 494 28.73 3.86 -2.41
CA SER A 494 29.67 4.89 -2.89
C SER A 494 29.77 6.06 -1.91
N PRO A 495 30.50 5.91 -0.78
CA PRO A 495 30.64 6.98 0.22
C PRO A 495 31.33 8.23 -0.34
N ASN A 496 32.23 8.06 -1.32
CA ASN A 496 32.97 9.16 -1.95
C ASN A 496 32.06 10.15 -2.72
N LEU A 497 30.81 9.77 -3.03
CA LEU A 497 29.88 10.58 -3.83
C LEU A 497 28.91 11.41 -2.98
N ARG A 498 29.17 11.55 -1.67
CA ARG A 498 28.31 12.31 -0.72
C ARG A 498 28.06 13.77 -1.12
N SER A 499 29.08 14.46 -1.61
CA SER A 499 29.01 15.86 -2.05
C SER A 499 28.49 16.04 -3.48
N LYS A 500 28.46 14.97 -4.28
CA LYS A 500 28.07 15.04 -5.69
C LYS A 500 26.58 15.34 -5.85
N SER A 501 26.26 16.35 -6.66
CA SER A 501 24.88 16.70 -6.97
C SER A 501 24.19 15.62 -7.82
N ALA A 502 22.89 15.42 -7.57
CA ALA A 502 22.10 14.37 -8.23
C ALA A 502 21.58 14.77 -9.64
N GLY A 503 21.92 15.97 -10.13
CA GLY A 503 21.41 16.50 -11.40
C GLY A 503 19.91 16.81 -11.35
N SER A 504 19.22 16.62 -12.48
CA SER A 504 17.78 16.92 -12.64
C SER A 504 16.84 15.97 -11.88
N LEU A 505 17.31 14.77 -11.51
CA LEU A 505 16.52 13.76 -10.80
C LEU A 505 16.41 14.01 -9.29
N GLY A 506 17.27 14.89 -8.75
CA GLY A 506 17.28 15.25 -7.33
C GLY A 506 16.66 16.62 -7.06
N PRO A 507 16.71 17.08 -5.80
CA PRO A 507 16.22 18.41 -5.45
C PRO A 507 17.19 19.49 -5.95
N LYS A 508 16.68 20.71 -6.13
CA LYS A 508 17.51 21.88 -6.40
C LYS A 508 18.44 22.16 -5.21
N VAL A 509 19.73 22.30 -5.50
CA VAL A 509 20.78 22.57 -4.49
C VAL A 509 21.11 24.06 -4.55
N PHE A 510 21.08 24.73 -3.40
CA PHE A 510 21.48 26.13 -3.27
C PHE A 510 22.87 26.18 -2.63
N LYS A 511 23.79 26.90 -3.27
CA LYS A 511 25.17 27.07 -2.82
C LYS A 511 25.51 28.56 -2.78
N MET A 512 26.21 28.99 -1.74
CA MET A 512 26.78 30.34 -1.64
C MET A 512 28.25 30.28 -2.08
N ASP A 513 28.56 30.80 -3.26
CA ASP A 513 29.92 30.90 -3.75
C ASP A 513 30.59 32.18 -3.20
N LEU A 514 31.58 32.00 -2.32
CA LEU A 514 32.38 33.11 -1.78
C LEU A 514 33.42 33.65 -2.78
N ALA A 515 33.69 32.91 -3.88
CA ALA A 515 34.71 33.26 -4.88
C ALA A 515 34.27 34.42 -5.80
N THR A 516 32.98 34.52 -6.12
CA THR A 516 32.41 35.63 -6.92
C THR A 516 32.41 36.96 -6.15
N ARG A 517 32.51 36.95 -4.81
CA ARG A 517 32.62 38.20 -4.02
C ARG A 517 33.91 38.99 -4.26
N LYS A 518 35.00 38.34 -4.70
CA LYS A 518 36.29 39.02 -4.94
C LYS A 518 36.47 39.55 -6.36
N SER A 519 35.78 38.97 -7.36
CA SER A 519 35.88 39.38 -8.77
C SER A 519 34.89 40.48 -9.18
N TYR A 520 33.78 40.65 -8.45
CA TYR A 520 32.71 41.60 -8.78
C TYR A 520 32.71 42.88 -7.94
N ILE A 521 33.85 43.30 -7.40
CA ILE A 521 33.95 44.62 -6.76
C ILE A 521 33.80 45.76 -7.80
N PHE A 522 33.86 45.45 -9.10
CA PHE A 522 33.84 46.45 -10.17
C PHE A 522 32.56 46.58 -11.01
N GLU A 523 31.61 45.63 -11.00
CA GLU A 523 30.36 45.79 -11.79
C GLU A 523 29.13 45.15 -11.10
N ASN A 524 28.11 45.99 -10.86
CA ASN A 524 26.71 45.73 -10.47
C ASN A 524 26.42 45.02 -9.12
N ASN A 525 26.14 45.83 -8.10
CA ASN A 525 25.72 45.39 -6.75
C ASN A 525 24.32 44.73 -6.68
N GLU A 526 23.42 44.97 -7.64
CA GLU A 526 22.01 44.54 -7.55
C GLU A 526 21.82 43.02 -7.69
N ASN A 527 22.62 42.34 -8.52
CA ASN A 527 22.48 40.88 -8.74
C ASN A 527 22.91 40.06 -7.51
N ILE A 528 23.83 40.58 -6.69
CA ILE A 528 24.40 39.86 -5.54
C ILE A 528 23.41 39.79 -4.37
N GLU A 529 22.63 40.85 -4.12
CA GLU A 529 21.62 40.86 -3.07
C GLU A 529 20.46 39.90 -3.38
N VAL A 530 20.07 39.80 -4.66
CA VAL A 530 19.01 38.90 -5.11
C VAL A 530 19.38 37.44 -4.84
N ASP A 531 20.63 37.02 -5.09
CA ASP A 531 21.08 35.65 -4.85
C ASP A 531 21.15 35.30 -3.36
N ILE A 532 21.64 36.20 -2.50
CA ILE A 532 21.70 35.97 -1.05
C ILE A 532 20.28 35.86 -0.46
N SER A 533 19.35 36.71 -0.92
CA SER A 533 17.95 36.65 -0.49
C SER A 533 17.27 35.31 -0.85
N GLN A 534 17.60 34.74 -2.01
CA GLN A 534 17.11 33.43 -2.42
C GLN A 534 17.68 32.32 -1.53
N VAL A 535 18.97 32.40 -1.17
CA VAL A 535 19.60 31.46 -0.24
C VAL A 535 18.95 31.52 1.14
N ILE A 536 18.71 32.72 1.69
CA ILE A 536 18.01 32.90 2.98
C ILE A 536 16.60 32.27 2.92
N ARG A 537 15.84 32.54 1.86
CA ARG A 537 14.51 31.95 1.65
C ARG A 537 14.59 30.43 1.56
N ALA A 538 15.58 29.89 0.87
CA ALA A 538 15.82 28.45 0.80
C ALA A 538 16.16 27.84 2.17
N VAL A 539 16.94 28.55 3.01
CA VAL A 539 17.22 28.12 4.40
C VAL A 539 15.93 28.09 5.23
N TYR A 540 15.05 29.10 5.11
CA TYR A 540 13.77 29.08 5.83
C TYR A 540 12.86 27.94 5.41
N ILE A 541 12.70 27.73 4.10
CA ILE A 541 11.95 26.59 3.57
C ILE A 541 12.57 25.28 4.06
N LYS A 542 13.89 25.20 4.17
CA LYS A 542 14.55 23.97 4.63
C LYS A 542 14.36 23.72 6.13
N VAL A 543 14.63 24.71 6.97
CA VAL A 543 14.63 24.60 8.44
C VAL A 543 13.20 24.56 8.97
N PHE A 544 12.37 25.52 8.58
CA PHE A 544 10.99 25.65 9.08
C PHE A 544 9.97 24.95 8.19
N GLY A 545 10.28 24.66 6.93
CA GLY A 545 9.33 24.08 5.97
C GLY A 545 8.46 25.13 5.26
N ARG A 546 8.44 26.35 5.79
CA ARG A 546 7.60 27.47 5.37
C ARG A 546 8.36 28.79 5.52
N ILE A 547 7.82 29.84 4.94
CA ILE A 547 8.23 31.21 5.25
C ILE A 547 7.65 31.56 6.62
N LEU A 548 8.42 32.30 7.42
CA LEU A 548 8.06 32.69 8.78
C LEU A 548 6.98 33.78 8.78
N TYR A 549 6.26 33.89 9.89
CA TYR A 549 5.39 35.05 10.10
C TYR A 549 6.23 36.31 10.37
N GLU A 550 5.69 37.49 10.05
CA GLU A 550 6.42 38.76 10.18
C GLU A 550 6.96 38.98 11.60
N GLU A 551 6.18 38.62 12.63
CA GLU A 551 6.58 38.70 14.04
C GLU A 551 7.73 37.74 14.38
N GLU A 552 7.68 36.50 13.87
CA GLU A 552 8.74 35.49 14.04
C GLU A 552 10.04 35.97 13.38
N GLU A 553 9.93 36.56 12.18
CA GLU A 553 11.04 37.08 11.39
C GLU A 553 11.78 38.20 12.10
N LEU A 554 11.08 39.11 12.80
CA LEU A 554 11.70 40.22 13.55
C LEU A 554 12.76 39.74 14.56
N SER A 555 12.52 38.60 15.20
CA SER A 555 13.48 38.01 16.15
C SER A 555 14.75 37.46 15.48
N ILE A 556 14.65 37.10 14.20
CA ILE A 556 15.68 36.42 13.41
C ILE A 556 16.46 37.39 12.51
N LYS A 557 15.92 38.58 12.19
CA LYS A 557 16.57 39.62 11.36
C LYS A 557 18.03 39.92 11.74
N LYS A 558 18.36 39.83 13.04
CA LYS A 558 19.76 39.97 13.51
C LYS A 558 20.70 38.98 12.84
N PHE A 559 20.29 37.73 12.69
CA PHE A 559 21.08 36.67 12.06
C PHE A 559 21.09 36.80 10.53
N GLU A 560 20.01 37.30 9.92
CA GLU A 560 19.98 37.58 8.49
C GLU A 560 20.99 38.64 8.09
N ASN A 561 21.01 39.76 8.82
CA ASN A 561 21.94 40.85 8.56
C ASN A 561 23.39 40.37 8.68
N GLN A 562 23.69 39.58 9.70
CA GLN A 562 25.03 38.99 9.87
C GLN A 562 25.43 38.05 8.72
N LEU A 563 24.48 37.35 8.09
CA LEU A 563 24.75 36.53 6.91
C LEU A 563 24.93 37.40 5.65
N LYS A 564 24.11 38.44 5.47
CA LYS A 564 24.25 39.43 4.38
C LYS A 564 25.63 40.11 4.45
N ASP A 565 26.05 40.52 5.63
CA ASP A 565 27.36 41.12 5.90
C ASP A 565 28.54 40.14 5.73
N GLY A 566 28.26 38.83 5.59
CA GLY A 566 29.29 37.80 5.42
C GLY A 566 30.03 37.40 6.70
N GLN A 567 29.52 37.77 7.88
CA GLN A 567 30.12 37.42 9.16
C GLN A 567 29.92 35.94 9.52
N ILE A 568 28.92 35.28 8.93
CA ILE A 568 28.45 33.95 9.29
C ILE A 568 28.32 33.07 8.05
N SER A 569 28.73 31.80 8.14
CA SER A 569 28.51 30.78 7.10
C SER A 569 27.07 30.22 7.13
N ILE A 570 26.65 29.53 6.07
CA ILE A 570 25.30 28.93 6.04
C ILE A 570 25.12 27.94 7.19
N ARG A 571 26.14 27.13 7.51
CA ARG A 571 26.09 26.19 8.64
C ARG A 571 25.86 26.91 9.96
N MET A 572 26.60 27.99 10.22
CA MET A 572 26.44 28.76 11.46
C MET A 572 25.11 29.51 11.50
N PHE A 573 24.60 29.97 10.36
CA PHE A 573 23.26 30.55 10.26
C PHE A 573 22.18 29.52 10.60
N ILE A 574 22.24 28.31 10.03
CA ILE A 574 21.33 27.19 10.36
C ILE A 574 21.42 26.82 11.83
N SER A 575 22.64 26.75 12.40
CA SER A 575 22.83 26.50 13.83
C SER A 575 22.09 27.53 14.68
N ARG A 576 22.24 28.83 14.38
CA ARG A 576 21.55 29.90 15.11
C ARG A 576 20.03 29.80 14.97
N LEU A 577 19.51 29.54 13.76
CA LEU A 577 18.06 29.39 13.53
C LEU A 577 17.44 28.26 14.34
N ILE A 578 18.08 27.10 14.41
CA ILE A 578 17.54 25.92 15.12
C ILE A 578 17.61 26.08 16.65
N LYS A 579 18.56 26.90 17.13
CA LYS A 579 18.69 27.24 18.55
C LYS A 579 17.71 28.33 19.00
N THR A 580 16.94 28.93 18.08
CA THR A 580 15.89 29.91 18.45
C THR A 580 14.76 29.27 19.25
N PRO A 581 14.08 30.05 20.10
CA PRO A 581 12.88 29.57 20.80
C PRO A 581 11.75 29.21 19.82
N ILE A 582 11.64 29.89 18.68
CA ILE A 582 10.63 29.61 17.65
C ILE A 582 10.75 28.17 17.15
N PHE A 583 11.96 27.75 16.75
CA PHE A 583 12.17 26.39 16.27
C PHE A 583 11.88 25.35 17.35
N ARG A 584 12.27 25.62 18.61
CA ARG A 584 12.02 24.73 19.75
C ARG A 584 10.53 24.57 20.05
N ALA A 585 9.77 25.66 20.05
CA ALA A 585 8.33 25.65 20.27
C ALA A 585 7.59 24.85 19.18
N LEU A 586 8.09 24.86 17.94
CA LEU A 586 7.50 24.11 16.84
C LEU A 586 7.83 22.61 16.87
N TYR A 587 9.10 22.25 17.12
CA TYR A 587 9.60 20.92 16.79
C TYR A 587 10.26 20.16 17.96
N TRP A 588 10.52 20.80 19.09
CA TRP A 588 11.11 20.13 20.25
C TRP A 588 10.11 19.92 21.38
N GLU A 589 9.41 20.99 21.78
CA GLU A 589 8.51 20.99 22.94
C GLU A 589 7.23 20.16 22.76
N PRO A 590 6.52 20.21 21.62
CA PRO A 590 5.26 19.47 21.46
C PRO A 590 5.45 17.99 21.09
N LEU A 591 6.67 17.58 20.74
CA LEU A 591 6.95 16.25 20.21
C LEU A 591 7.57 15.32 21.26
N TYR A 592 7.32 14.02 21.09
CA TYR A 592 8.10 13.01 21.81
C TYR A 592 9.59 13.12 21.44
N VAL A 593 10.49 13.00 22.41
CA VAL A 593 11.93 13.22 22.23
C VAL A 593 12.51 12.50 21.01
N CYS A 594 12.22 11.19 20.83
CA CYS A 594 12.73 10.46 19.67
C CYS A 594 12.12 10.94 18.34
N LYS A 595 10.86 11.38 18.35
CA LYS A 595 10.21 11.97 17.16
C LYS A 595 10.83 13.32 16.79
N ALA A 596 11.13 14.14 17.80
CA ALA A 596 11.82 15.41 17.62
C ALA A 596 13.22 15.17 17.03
N ILE A 597 14.00 14.25 17.60
CA ILE A 597 15.33 13.88 17.10
C ILE A 597 15.24 13.38 15.64
N GLU A 598 14.33 12.46 15.33
CA GLU A 598 14.15 11.93 13.97
C GLU A 598 13.80 13.04 12.97
N TYR A 599 12.88 13.94 13.34
CA TYR A 599 12.48 15.06 12.48
C TYR A 599 13.62 16.07 12.26
N ILE A 600 14.32 16.45 13.33
CA ILE A 600 15.46 17.38 13.26
C ILE A 600 16.58 16.76 12.42
N HIS A 601 16.85 15.47 12.61
CA HIS A 601 17.82 14.71 11.83
C HIS A 601 17.44 14.70 10.33
N ASN A 602 16.17 14.44 10.00
CA ASN A 602 15.64 14.53 8.63
C ASN A 602 15.87 15.91 8.00
N ARG A 603 15.63 16.98 8.78
CA ARG A 603 15.81 18.35 8.30
C ARG A 603 17.29 18.66 8.08
N LEU A 604 18.15 18.40 9.06
CA LEU A 604 19.56 18.77 8.98
C LEU A 604 20.38 17.91 8.02
N LEU A 605 20.25 16.60 8.08
CA LEU A 605 21.04 15.68 7.26
C LEU A 605 20.35 15.32 5.95
N GLY A 606 19.07 15.64 5.78
CA GLY A 606 18.32 15.29 4.57
C GLY A 606 17.99 13.81 4.45
N ARG A 607 18.08 13.04 5.54
CA ARG A 607 17.75 11.62 5.57
C ARG A 607 17.22 11.19 6.94
N PRO A 608 16.43 10.11 7.00
CA PRO A 608 16.08 9.48 8.27
C PRO A 608 17.27 8.78 8.90
N THR A 609 17.13 8.46 10.18
CA THR A 609 18.14 7.67 10.88
C THR A 609 18.24 6.28 10.26
N TYR A 610 19.46 5.73 10.25
CA TYR A 610 19.70 4.40 9.72
C TYR A 610 19.15 3.31 10.61
N GLY A 611 19.10 3.53 11.91
CA GLY A 611 18.66 2.51 12.85
C GLY A 611 18.87 2.92 14.28
N ARG A 612 18.82 1.92 15.16
CA ARG A 612 18.72 2.13 16.60
C ARG A 612 19.99 2.73 17.23
N GLN A 613 21.18 2.37 16.72
CA GLN A 613 22.44 2.92 17.25
C GLN A 613 22.53 4.44 17.08
N GLU A 614 22.13 4.95 15.92
CA GLU A 614 22.22 6.38 15.59
C GLU A 614 21.25 7.20 16.45
N ILE A 615 19.99 6.79 16.53
CA ILE A 615 19.00 7.51 17.34
C ILE A 615 19.34 7.44 18.84
N ASN A 616 19.87 6.32 19.33
CA ASN A 616 20.30 6.20 20.73
C ASN A 616 21.46 7.12 21.06
N LYS A 617 22.42 7.27 20.15
CA LYS A 617 23.54 8.21 20.33
C LYS A 617 23.02 9.63 20.54
N TYR A 618 22.10 10.09 19.69
CA TYR A 618 21.51 11.42 19.83
C TYR A 618 20.61 11.55 21.05
N PHE A 619 19.86 10.51 21.40
CA PHE A 619 19.07 10.46 22.63
C PHE A 619 19.94 10.60 23.88
N ASP A 620 21.06 9.89 23.95
CA ASP A 620 21.99 9.96 25.08
C ASP A 620 22.62 11.35 25.22
N ILE A 621 22.95 12.00 24.09
CA ILE A 621 23.46 13.38 24.08
C ILE A 621 22.37 14.34 24.56
N ALA A 622 21.15 14.22 24.04
CA ALA A 622 20.02 15.05 24.44
C ALA A 622 19.70 14.89 25.94
N TYR A 623 19.79 13.68 26.48
CA TYR A 623 19.57 13.38 27.89
C TYR A 623 20.67 13.96 28.79
N LYS A 624 21.95 13.77 28.44
CA LYS A 624 23.09 14.18 29.28
C LYS A 624 23.47 15.65 29.15
N GLN A 625 23.43 16.19 27.93
CA GLN A 625 24.00 17.49 27.58
C GLN A 625 22.94 18.50 27.09
N GLY A 626 21.70 18.06 26.88
CA GLY A 626 20.58 18.89 26.48
C GLY A 626 20.46 19.11 24.97
N TYR A 627 19.43 19.89 24.60
CA TYR A 627 19.04 20.15 23.22
C TYR A 627 20.14 20.79 22.37
N TYR A 628 20.78 21.86 22.86
CA TYR A 628 21.75 22.63 22.09
C TYR A 628 22.96 21.79 21.65
N LYS A 629 23.50 20.99 22.56
CA LYS A 629 24.60 20.06 22.29
C LYS A 629 24.20 18.94 21.33
N CYS A 630 22.94 18.51 21.36
CA CYS A 630 22.42 17.56 20.37
C CYS A 630 22.41 18.14 18.95
N ILE A 631 22.03 19.41 18.79
CA ILE A 631 22.08 20.10 17.48
C ILE A 631 23.51 20.25 16.99
N ASP A 632 24.41 20.68 17.88
CA ASP A 632 25.83 20.81 17.57
C ASP A 632 26.42 19.46 17.12
N ALA A 633 26.08 18.36 17.81
CA ALA A 633 26.50 17.02 17.43
C ALA A 633 25.99 16.54 16.05
N ILE A 634 24.87 17.08 15.56
CA ILE A 634 24.36 16.78 14.20
C ILE A 634 25.09 17.64 13.16
N LEU A 635 25.25 18.93 13.40
CA LEU A 635 25.89 19.88 12.47
C LEU A 635 27.40 19.67 12.34
N ASP A 636 28.06 19.28 13.44
CA ASP A 636 29.49 18.96 13.46
C ASP A 636 29.77 17.50 13.10
N SER A 637 28.76 16.76 12.64
CA SER A 637 28.95 15.39 12.17
C SER A 637 29.78 15.38 10.87
N PRO A 638 30.65 14.36 10.69
CA PRO A 638 31.46 14.25 9.47
C PRO A 638 30.58 14.14 8.22
N GLU A 639 29.41 13.52 8.33
CA GLU A 639 28.47 13.43 7.22
C GLU A 639 27.91 14.80 6.80
N TYR A 640 27.56 15.66 7.75
CA TYR A 640 27.09 17.00 7.43
C TYR A 640 28.20 17.81 6.73
N ILE A 641 29.41 17.76 7.27
CA ILE A 641 30.58 18.49 6.74
C ILE A 641 30.91 18.01 5.32
N GLU A 642 30.94 16.71 5.06
CA GLU A 642 31.23 16.16 3.73
C GLU A 642 30.12 16.45 2.70
N CYS A 643 28.84 16.44 3.11
CA CYS A 643 27.73 16.61 2.17
C CYS A 643 27.43 18.07 1.85
N PHE A 644 27.47 18.94 2.85
CA PHE A 644 27.03 20.33 2.73
C PHE A 644 28.15 21.34 2.99
N GLY A 645 29.09 20.99 3.87
CA GLY A 645 30.12 21.92 4.35
C GLY A 645 29.51 23.19 4.94
N ASP A 646 30.19 24.31 4.72
CA ASP A 646 29.76 25.63 5.22
C ASP A 646 28.92 26.43 4.22
N ASN A 647 28.83 25.98 2.96
CA ASN A 647 28.38 26.79 1.83
C ASN A 647 27.11 26.28 1.14
N ILE A 648 26.61 25.07 1.46
CA ILE A 648 25.44 24.48 0.81
C ILE A 648 24.27 24.43 1.78
N VAL A 649 23.08 24.82 1.32
CA VAL A 649 21.84 24.65 2.08
C VAL A 649 21.47 23.16 2.10
N PRO A 650 21.18 22.55 3.27
CA PRO A 650 20.76 21.16 3.34
C PRO A 650 19.56 20.87 2.44
N TYR A 651 19.53 19.70 1.81
CA TYR A 651 18.44 19.28 0.92
C TYR A 651 18.03 17.83 1.20
N GLU A 652 16.86 17.41 0.73
CA GLU A 652 16.39 16.01 0.88
C GLU A 652 17.31 15.06 0.08
N ARG A 653 18.07 14.21 0.77
CA ARG A 653 19.01 13.27 0.17
C ARG A 653 18.43 11.87 0.04
N TYR A 654 17.70 11.39 1.04
CA TYR A 654 17.15 10.04 1.08
C TYR A 654 15.69 10.04 1.53
N ASN A 655 14.96 9.08 0.96
CA ASN A 655 13.55 8.82 1.18
C ASN A 655 13.36 7.37 1.65
N THR A 656 12.28 7.10 2.37
CA THR A 656 11.86 5.73 2.71
C THR A 656 11.00 5.14 1.58
N SER A 657 10.83 3.82 1.54
CA SER A 657 9.99 3.17 0.51
C SER A 657 8.55 3.70 0.52
N SER A 658 7.99 3.92 1.71
CA SER A 658 6.68 4.53 1.93
C SER A 658 6.57 5.91 1.26
N THR A 659 7.58 6.77 1.43
CA THR A 659 7.57 8.12 0.87
C THR A 659 7.77 8.14 -0.66
N VAL A 660 8.55 7.21 -1.20
CA VAL A 660 8.68 7.03 -2.65
C VAL A 660 7.35 6.56 -3.24
N SER A 661 6.70 5.60 -2.59
CA SER A 661 5.39 5.09 -3.03
C SER A 661 4.31 6.18 -3.02
N SER A 662 4.29 7.03 -1.99
CA SER A 662 3.29 8.10 -1.86
C SER A 662 3.48 9.22 -2.89
N ARG A 663 4.72 9.50 -3.32
CA ARG A 663 5.03 10.48 -4.37
C ARG A 663 4.80 9.90 -5.78
N ASN A 664 5.27 8.68 -6.05
CA ASN A 664 5.37 8.14 -7.41
C ASN A 664 4.20 7.24 -7.85
N LEU A 665 3.51 6.54 -6.95
CA LEU A 665 2.42 5.61 -7.34
C LEU A 665 1.05 6.29 -7.50
N LYS A 666 1.01 7.63 -7.54
CA LYS A 666 -0.21 8.36 -7.90
C LYS A 666 -0.56 8.08 -9.36
N LEU A 667 -1.86 7.96 -9.66
CA LEU A 667 -2.38 7.62 -11.00
C LEU A 667 -1.79 8.47 -12.14
N ASN A 668 -1.42 9.73 -11.87
CA ASN A 668 -0.82 10.63 -12.87
C ASN A 668 0.70 10.47 -13.07
N ALA A 669 1.41 9.83 -12.12
CA ALA A 669 2.87 9.62 -12.17
C ALA A 669 3.24 8.21 -12.67
N ARG A 670 2.28 7.29 -12.69
CA ARG A 670 2.31 6.23 -13.71
C ARG A 670 2.17 6.95 -15.03
N ILE A 671 3.30 7.13 -15.73
CA ILE A 671 3.35 7.32 -17.17
C ILE A 671 2.10 6.66 -17.74
N ASN A 672 1.20 7.46 -18.34
CA ASN A 672 0.11 6.94 -19.17
C ASN A 672 0.74 5.82 -20.01
N PRO A 673 0.48 4.55 -19.66
CA PRO A 673 1.22 3.53 -20.31
C PRO A 673 0.65 3.49 -21.71
N LEU A 674 1.54 3.53 -22.67
CA LEU A 674 1.47 2.77 -23.91
C LEU A 674 1.10 1.27 -23.70
N SER A 675 0.39 0.88 -22.63
CA SER A 675 -0.01 -0.48 -22.32
C SER A 675 -1.32 -0.56 -21.50
N SER A 676 -2.44 -0.20 -22.13
CA SER A 676 -3.56 -1.14 -22.24
C SER A 676 -3.47 -1.97 -23.53
N LYS A 677 -2.25 -2.16 -24.04
CA LYS A 677 -1.90 -3.22 -24.98
C LYS A 677 -1.17 -4.30 -24.21
N THR A 678 -1.92 -5.32 -23.85
CA THR A 678 -1.44 -6.70 -23.81
C THR A 678 -0.48 -6.94 -24.97
N LEU A 679 0.82 -7.06 -24.71
CA LEU A 679 1.91 -7.25 -25.68
C LEU A 679 1.98 -6.17 -26.80
N PRO A 680 3.15 -5.53 -27.05
CA PRO A 680 3.37 -4.99 -28.36
C PRO A 680 3.60 -6.19 -29.29
N SER A 681 2.54 -6.66 -29.95
CA SER A 681 2.73 -6.85 -31.39
C SER A 681 3.35 -5.53 -31.86
N PHE A 682 4.55 -5.59 -32.41
CA PHE A 682 5.04 -4.50 -33.24
C PHE A 682 3.84 -4.05 -34.07
N GLN A 683 3.54 -2.75 -34.06
CA GLN A 683 2.61 -2.22 -35.05
C GLN A 683 3.30 -2.43 -36.40
N GLU A 684 3.20 -3.65 -36.92
CA GLU A 684 3.28 -3.94 -38.32
C GLU A 684 2.16 -3.08 -38.90
N PHE A 685 2.51 -1.87 -39.35
CA PHE A 685 1.69 -1.16 -40.30
C PHE A 685 1.26 -2.20 -41.33
N ASN A 686 -0.05 -2.33 -41.56
CA ASN A 686 -0.58 -3.32 -42.48
C ASN A 686 0.28 -3.27 -43.75
N LYS A 687 0.86 -4.41 -44.14
CA LYS A 687 1.86 -4.47 -45.20
C LYS A 687 1.41 -3.78 -46.50
N PHE A 688 0.10 -3.75 -46.76
CA PHE A 688 -0.48 -3.03 -47.90
C PHE A 688 -0.30 -1.50 -47.83
N ILE A 689 -0.35 -0.89 -46.64
CA ILE A 689 -0.13 0.54 -46.44
C ILE A 689 1.35 0.86 -46.72
N ASN A 690 2.26 0.08 -46.15
CA ASN A 690 3.70 0.27 -46.35
C ASN A 690 4.16 -0.01 -47.80
N LEU A 691 3.46 -0.89 -48.53
CA LEU A 691 3.68 -1.11 -49.97
C LEU A 691 3.15 0.05 -50.83
N GLY A 692 2.10 0.74 -50.40
CA GLY A 692 1.51 1.90 -51.09
C GLY A 692 2.10 3.26 -50.69
N GLU A 693 2.84 3.30 -49.58
CA GLU A 693 3.48 4.53 -49.10
C GLU A 693 4.66 4.93 -49.99
N VAL A 694 4.62 6.18 -50.42
CA VAL A 694 5.67 6.78 -51.22
C VAL A 694 6.87 7.07 -50.32
N LYS A 695 7.98 6.36 -50.55
CA LYS A 695 9.19 6.45 -49.71
C LYS A 695 10.03 7.70 -49.93
N GLU A 696 9.80 8.42 -51.03
CA GLU A 696 10.58 9.59 -51.42
C GLU A 696 9.94 10.89 -50.92
N MET A 697 10.76 11.78 -50.33
CA MET A 697 10.35 13.15 -50.04
C MET A 697 10.11 13.90 -51.35
N ARG A 698 8.84 14.22 -51.63
CA ARG A 698 8.46 14.93 -52.85
C ARG A 698 8.63 16.43 -52.66
N THR A 699 9.58 17.01 -53.37
CA THR A 699 9.65 18.46 -53.57
C THR A 699 8.66 18.88 -54.65
N ILE A 700 8.32 20.19 -54.69
CA ILE A 700 7.41 20.75 -55.71
C ILE A 700 7.89 20.43 -57.12
N ALA A 701 9.20 20.53 -57.39
CA ALA A 701 9.79 20.16 -58.68
C ALA A 701 9.57 18.68 -59.06
N ASN A 702 9.63 17.76 -58.10
CA ASN A 702 9.35 16.32 -58.33
C ASN A 702 7.86 16.10 -58.64
N ILE A 703 6.98 16.86 -57.99
CA ILE A 703 5.54 16.84 -58.28
C ILE A 703 5.27 17.37 -59.68
N GLU A 704 5.85 18.50 -60.06
CA GLU A 704 5.68 19.11 -61.39
C GLU A 704 6.19 18.20 -62.51
N GLN A 705 7.36 17.57 -62.34
CA GLN A 705 7.88 16.59 -63.31
C GLN A 705 6.93 15.40 -63.48
N LYS A 706 6.37 14.88 -62.39
CA LYS A 706 5.40 13.77 -62.42
C LYS A 706 4.04 14.20 -62.98
N MET A 707 3.65 15.47 -62.83
CA MET A 707 2.45 16.02 -63.47
C MET A 707 2.64 16.19 -64.97
N MET A 708 3.83 16.59 -65.43
CA MET A 708 4.14 16.82 -66.84
C MET A 708 4.58 15.57 -67.61
N GLN A 709 4.55 14.38 -66.98
CA GLN A 709 4.99 13.15 -67.62
C GLN A 709 4.02 12.68 -68.72
N GLY A 710 4.56 12.07 -69.77
CA GLY A 710 3.79 11.50 -70.88
C GLY A 710 3.57 12.47 -72.04
N VAL A 711 2.64 12.10 -72.93
CA VAL A 711 2.26 12.95 -74.07
C VAL A 711 1.44 14.14 -73.56
N SER A 712 1.63 15.31 -74.18
CA SER A 712 0.93 16.53 -73.77
C SER A 712 -0.59 16.35 -73.69
N PRO A 713 -1.27 16.96 -72.69
CA PRO A 713 -2.73 16.87 -72.53
C PRO A 713 -3.51 17.48 -73.71
N ARG A 714 -2.83 18.20 -74.62
CA ARG A 714 -3.41 18.72 -75.87
C ARG A 714 -4.03 17.63 -76.74
N ARG A 715 -3.56 16.38 -76.65
CA ARG A 715 -4.16 15.25 -77.37
C ARG A 715 -5.60 15.00 -76.92
N ASP A 716 -5.85 15.11 -75.61
CA ASP A 716 -7.16 14.83 -75.04
C ASP A 716 -8.08 16.07 -75.11
N GLN A 717 -7.50 17.27 -75.31
CA GLN A 717 -8.19 18.56 -75.39
C GLN A 717 -8.47 19.05 -76.83
N SER A 718 -8.10 18.30 -77.87
CA SER A 718 -8.31 18.73 -79.26
C SER A 718 -9.77 18.60 -79.69
N VAL A 719 -10.34 19.67 -80.25
CA VAL A 719 -11.71 19.68 -80.80
C VAL A 719 -11.66 19.40 -82.30
N ILE A 720 -12.46 18.44 -82.76
CA ILE A 720 -12.61 18.08 -84.17
C ILE A 720 -13.87 18.76 -84.71
N PHE A 721 -13.76 19.40 -85.87
CA PHE A 721 -14.88 20.07 -86.55
C PHE A 721 -15.37 19.21 -87.71
N GLU A 722 -16.63 18.80 -87.66
CA GLU A 722 -17.28 17.97 -88.68
C GLU A 722 -18.57 18.65 -89.18
N VAL A 723 -18.89 18.48 -90.45
CA VAL A 723 -20.11 19.03 -91.06
C VAL A 723 -21.21 17.97 -91.12
N ASP A 724 -22.29 18.22 -90.39
CA ASP A 724 -23.54 17.48 -90.49
C ASP A 724 -24.55 18.16 -91.43
N LYS A 725 -25.47 17.37 -91.99
CA LYS A 725 -26.49 17.87 -92.94
C LYS A 725 -27.46 18.89 -92.31
N ASN A 726 -27.69 18.83 -91.00
CA ASN A 726 -28.68 19.63 -90.27
C ASN A 726 -28.10 20.87 -89.54
N MET A 727 -26.87 21.30 -89.85
CA MET A 727 -26.23 22.40 -89.12
C MET A 727 -26.74 23.79 -89.48
N ASP A 728 -26.90 24.62 -88.45
CA ASP A 728 -27.22 26.04 -88.58
C ASP A 728 -26.13 26.83 -89.31
N LYS A 729 -26.54 27.92 -89.97
CA LYS A 729 -25.63 28.86 -90.66
C LYS A 729 -24.51 29.37 -89.75
N SER A 730 -24.80 29.62 -88.47
CA SER A 730 -23.81 30.07 -87.48
C SER A 730 -22.74 29.01 -87.19
N GLN A 731 -23.12 27.73 -87.12
CA GLN A 731 -22.16 26.64 -86.89
C GLN A 731 -21.30 26.40 -88.13
N LYS A 732 -21.89 26.46 -89.34
CA LYS A 732 -21.14 26.40 -90.60
C LYS A 732 -20.10 27.53 -90.70
N LEU A 733 -20.45 28.75 -90.29
CA LEU A 733 -19.50 29.87 -90.23
C LEU A 733 -18.35 29.60 -89.24
N LYS A 734 -18.60 28.93 -88.11
CA LYS A 734 -17.53 28.51 -87.19
C LYS A 734 -16.60 27.49 -87.83
N ILE A 735 -17.13 26.56 -88.63
CA ILE A 735 -16.33 25.58 -89.38
C ILE A 735 -15.49 26.27 -90.46
N VAL A 736 -16.07 27.19 -91.23
CA VAL A 736 -15.32 28.02 -92.20
C VAL A 736 -14.15 28.71 -91.52
N ARG A 737 -14.40 29.34 -90.36
CA ARG A 737 -13.35 29.98 -89.57
C ARG A 737 -12.31 29.00 -89.06
N ALA A 738 -12.71 27.79 -88.66
CA ALA A 738 -11.78 26.74 -88.25
C ALA A 738 -10.90 26.26 -89.42
N ILE A 739 -11.47 26.14 -90.63
CA ILE A 739 -10.73 25.79 -91.85
C ILE A 739 -9.66 26.86 -92.14
N TYR A 740 -10.03 28.15 -92.06
CA TYR A 740 -9.05 29.22 -92.26
C TYR A 740 -7.91 29.17 -91.24
N ARG A 741 -8.23 28.92 -89.95
CA ARG A 741 -7.21 28.76 -88.90
C ARG A 741 -6.31 27.57 -89.11
N GLN A 742 -6.84 26.47 -89.66
CA GLN A 742 -6.05 25.27 -89.91
C GLN A 742 -5.09 25.46 -91.09
N ILE A 743 -5.59 26.00 -92.21
CA ILE A 743 -4.80 26.16 -93.44
C ILE A 743 -3.83 27.34 -93.34
N PHE A 744 -4.27 28.47 -92.79
CA PHE A 744 -3.47 29.69 -92.71
C PHE A 744 -2.82 29.92 -91.34
N GLU A 745 -2.99 28.99 -90.40
CA GLU A 745 -2.52 29.07 -89.00
C GLU A 745 -3.14 30.21 -88.16
N ARG A 746 -3.89 31.12 -88.78
CA ARG A 746 -4.53 32.30 -88.16
C ARG A 746 -5.75 32.76 -88.96
N ASP A 747 -6.54 33.67 -88.40
CA ASP A 747 -7.71 34.26 -89.07
C ASP A 747 -7.28 35.22 -90.22
N LEU A 748 -8.07 35.29 -91.30
CA LEU A 748 -7.75 36.00 -92.55
C LEU A 748 -7.63 37.52 -92.43
N ASN A 749 -8.27 38.14 -91.43
CA ASN A 749 -8.43 39.60 -91.30
C ASN A 749 -7.11 40.39 -91.27
N SER A 750 -5.98 39.74 -91.00
CA SER A 750 -4.68 40.40 -90.80
C SER A 750 -3.82 40.54 -92.06
N PHE A 751 -4.09 39.77 -93.11
CA PHE A 751 -3.23 39.75 -94.32
C PHE A 751 -4.02 39.72 -95.64
N CYS A 752 -5.35 39.69 -95.59
CA CYS A 752 -6.22 39.85 -96.76
C CYS A 752 -6.67 41.31 -96.87
N ILE A 753 -6.69 41.87 -98.08
CA ILE A 753 -7.11 43.27 -98.34
C ILE A 753 -8.61 43.36 -98.67
N GLY A 754 -9.31 42.22 -98.88
CA GLY A 754 -10.76 42.17 -99.13
C GLY A 754 -11.40 40.76 -99.08
N ASP A 755 -12.62 40.64 -99.61
CA ASP A 755 -13.47 39.43 -99.65
C ASP A 755 -13.04 38.38 -100.70
N GLU A 756 -11.76 37.98 -100.71
CA GLU A 756 -11.18 37.07 -101.73
C GLU A 756 -11.91 35.70 -101.81
N PHE A 757 -12.39 35.19 -100.68
CA PHE A 757 -13.04 33.88 -100.58
C PHE A 757 -14.56 33.96 -100.37
N SER A 758 -15.19 35.12 -100.53
CA SER A 758 -16.63 35.29 -100.34
C SER A 758 -17.49 34.36 -101.20
N ASN A 759 -17.02 34.02 -102.40
CA ASN A 759 -17.67 33.06 -103.28
C ASN A 759 -17.64 31.64 -102.72
N LEU A 760 -16.50 31.23 -102.14
CA LEU A 760 -16.35 29.92 -101.50
C LEU A 760 -17.21 29.83 -100.25
N GLU A 761 -17.23 30.89 -99.44
CA GLU A 761 -18.06 30.93 -98.23
C GLU A 761 -19.54 30.79 -98.56
N LYS A 762 -20.03 31.52 -99.56
CA LYS A 762 -21.42 31.41 -100.02
C LYS A 762 -21.72 30.00 -100.51
N ALA A 763 -20.85 29.42 -101.35
CA ALA A 763 -21.03 28.06 -101.87
C ALA A 763 -21.02 27.00 -100.77
N PHE A 764 -20.16 27.14 -99.76
CA PHE A 764 -20.11 26.24 -98.61
C PHE A 764 -21.33 26.36 -97.70
N LEU A 765 -21.84 27.58 -97.47
CA LEU A 765 -23.04 27.80 -96.67
C LEU A 765 -24.29 27.17 -97.31
N VAL A 766 -24.36 27.19 -98.65
CA VAL A 766 -25.41 26.55 -99.46
C VAL A 766 -25.23 25.02 -99.58
N GLN A 767 -24.08 24.48 -99.14
CA GLN A 767 -23.68 23.06 -99.24
C GLN A 767 -23.39 22.57 -100.68
N ASP A 768 -23.04 23.49 -101.60
CA ASP A 768 -22.63 23.11 -102.96
C ASP A 768 -21.23 22.50 -103.00
N ILE A 769 -20.41 22.79 -101.97
CA ILE A 769 -19.01 22.37 -101.87
C ILE A 769 -18.78 21.64 -100.53
N THR A 770 -18.07 20.51 -100.57
CA THR A 770 -17.65 19.75 -99.37
C THR A 770 -16.49 20.41 -98.63
N VAL A 771 -16.23 20.06 -97.37
CA VAL A 771 -15.06 20.59 -96.62
C VAL A 771 -13.76 20.27 -97.36
N GLN A 772 -13.65 19.07 -97.92
CA GLN A 772 -12.49 18.64 -98.70
C GLN A 772 -12.26 19.53 -99.94
N GLN A 773 -13.28 19.75 -100.76
CA GLN A 773 -13.19 20.61 -101.94
C GLN A 773 -12.91 22.08 -101.57
N PHE A 774 -13.50 22.54 -100.47
CA PHE A 774 -13.26 23.88 -99.94
C PHE A 774 -11.79 24.05 -99.52
N ILE A 775 -11.21 23.05 -98.85
CA ILE A 775 -9.78 23.03 -98.47
C ILE A 775 -8.87 22.98 -99.69
N GLU A 776 -9.20 22.17 -100.70
CA GLU A 776 -8.44 22.08 -101.96
C GLU A 776 -8.38 23.44 -102.67
N GLN A 777 -9.53 24.09 -102.82
CA GLN A 777 -9.62 25.40 -103.46
C GLN A 777 -8.85 26.48 -102.67
N LEU A 778 -8.92 26.45 -101.33
CA LEU A 778 -8.13 27.36 -100.49
C LEU A 778 -6.62 27.12 -100.61
N GLY A 779 -6.19 25.86 -100.63
CA GLY A 779 -4.76 25.52 -100.78
C GLY A 779 -4.20 25.85 -102.17
N SER A 780 -5.04 25.87 -103.21
CA SER A 780 -4.66 26.28 -104.57
C SER A 780 -4.69 27.80 -104.80
N SER A 781 -5.12 28.58 -103.81
CA SER A 781 -5.29 30.03 -103.95
C SER A 781 -3.96 30.78 -104.11
N SER A 782 -4.03 31.94 -104.75
CA SER A 782 -2.90 32.89 -104.83
C SER A 782 -2.42 33.31 -103.44
N LEU A 783 -3.34 33.38 -102.48
CA LEU A 783 -3.02 33.76 -101.11
C LEU A 783 -2.20 32.68 -100.38
N TYR A 784 -2.58 31.42 -100.51
CA TYR A 784 -1.79 30.32 -99.93
C TYR A 784 -0.39 30.25 -100.55
N CYS A 785 -0.31 30.49 -101.86
CA CYS A 785 0.96 30.63 -102.57
C CYS A 785 1.83 31.76 -101.98
N LYS A 786 1.24 32.93 -101.70
CA LYS A 786 1.96 34.09 -101.12
C LYS A 786 2.48 33.82 -99.71
N GLU A 787 1.73 33.14 -98.85
CA GLU A 787 2.13 32.93 -97.45
C GLU A 787 3.06 31.73 -97.24
N PHE A 788 2.82 30.60 -97.89
CA PHE A 788 3.50 29.34 -97.57
C PHE A 788 4.32 28.73 -98.70
N TYR A 789 4.25 29.27 -99.92
CA TYR A 789 5.05 28.78 -101.05
C TYR A 789 6.17 29.74 -101.46
N GLN A 790 5.86 31.02 -101.72
CA GLN A 790 6.85 32.01 -102.15
C GLN A 790 8.01 32.26 -101.18
N PRO A 791 7.81 32.36 -99.85
CA PRO A 791 8.90 32.68 -98.94
C PRO A 791 9.75 31.47 -98.53
N TYR A 792 9.38 30.25 -98.92
CA TYR A 792 9.97 29.03 -98.39
C TYR A 792 10.48 28.07 -99.50
N PRO A 793 11.58 27.34 -99.27
CA PRO A 793 12.04 26.31 -100.20
C PRO A 793 11.08 25.11 -100.22
N ASN A 794 11.07 24.34 -101.31
CA ASN A 794 10.17 23.20 -101.52
C ASN A 794 10.14 22.21 -100.33
N THR A 795 11.27 21.93 -99.70
CA THR A 795 11.33 21.05 -98.52
C THR A 795 10.51 21.56 -97.35
N ARG A 796 10.55 22.87 -97.10
CA ARG A 796 9.72 23.53 -96.07
C ARG A 796 8.26 23.60 -96.49
N VAL A 797 7.98 23.82 -97.78
CA VAL A 797 6.62 23.75 -98.34
C VAL A 797 6.01 22.36 -98.11
N ILE A 798 6.80 21.29 -98.25
CA ILE A 798 6.34 19.91 -98.02
C ILE A 798 5.98 19.71 -96.54
N GLU A 799 6.83 20.15 -95.61
CA GLU A 799 6.53 20.09 -94.18
C GLU A 799 5.23 20.82 -93.83
N LEU A 800 5.10 22.07 -94.30
CA LEU A 800 3.93 22.90 -94.06
C LEU A 800 2.69 22.30 -94.73
N GLY A 801 2.79 21.83 -95.96
CA GLY A 801 1.69 21.14 -96.65
C GLY A 801 1.19 19.92 -95.87
N THR A 802 2.10 19.03 -95.46
CA THR A 802 1.71 17.88 -94.62
C THR A 802 1.14 18.30 -93.26
N LYS A 803 1.62 19.41 -92.68
CA LYS A 803 1.09 19.98 -91.43
C LYS A 803 -0.34 20.51 -91.58
N HIS A 804 -0.61 21.32 -92.62
CA HIS A 804 -1.91 21.94 -92.84
C HIS A 804 -2.97 20.92 -93.26
N PHE A 805 -2.64 20.08 -94.25
CA PHE A 805 -3.61 19.21 -94.90
C PHE A 805 -3.69 17.81 -94.25
N LEU A 806 -2.58 17.24 -93.78
CA LEU A 806 -2.57 15.89 -93.18
C LEU A 806 -2.49 15.89 -91.65
N GLY A 807 -2.21 17.04 -91.03
CA GLY A 807 -2.13 17.15 -89.58
C GLY A 807 -0.85 16.54 -88.98
N ARG A 808 0.18 16.28 -89.80
CA ARG A 808 1.42 15.58 -89.41
C ARG A 808 2.65 16.08 -90.18
N ALA A 809 3.82 15.55 -89.82
CA ALA A 809 5.08 15.77 -90.53
C ALA A 809 5.24 14.72 -91.66
N PRO A 810 6.17 14.93 -92.61
CA PRO A 810 6.58 13.89 -93.56
C PRO A 810 7.11 12.64 -92.84
N ASN A 811 6.72 11.47 -93.32
CA ASN A 811 6.98 10.18 -92.68
C ASN A 811 8.42 9.69 -92.88
N ASN A 812 8.92 9.78 -94.12
CA ASN A 812 10.23 9.24 -94.50
C ASN A 812 10.83 10.01 -95.69
N GLN A 813 12.07 9.68 -96.05
CA GLN A 813 12.79 10.33 -97.14
C GLN A 813 12.13 10.10 -98.51
N ALA A 814 11.49 8.95 -98.71
CA ALA A 814 10.78 8.64 -99.95
C ALA A 814 9.60 9.61 -100.18
N GLU A 815 8.83 9.93 -99.12
CA GLU A 815 7.73 10.89 -99.19
C GLU A 815 8.25 12.30 -99.52
N ILE A 816 9.35 12.74 -98.91
CA ILE A 816 9.98 14.03 -99.22
C ILE A 816 10.43 14.08 -100.68
N ARG A 817 11.11 13.03 -101.17
CA ARG A 817 11.56 12.96 -102.58
C ARG A 817 10.39 12.97 -103.56
N TYR A 818 9.34 12.20 -103.24
CA TYR A 818 8.13 12.13 -104.06
C TYR A 818 7.47 13.51 -104.19
N TYR A 819 7.22 14.20 -103.08
CA TYR A 819 6.60 15.52 -103.13
C TYR A 819 7.52 16.60 -103.70
N ASN A 820 8.83 16.50 -103.51
CA ASN A 820 9.77 17.45 -104.10
C ASN A 820 9.77 17.35 -105.64
N GLN A 821 9.70 16.13 -106.18
CA GLN A 821 9.57 15.90 -107.61
C GLN A 821 8.26 16.47 -108.17
N ILE A 822 7.17 16.34 -107.41
CA ILE A 822 5.86 16.90 -107.79
C ILE A 822 5.90 18.43 -107.80
N LEU A 823 6.41 19.05 -106.73
CA LEU A 823 6.54 20.51 -106.65
C LEU A 823 7.43 21.06 -107.77
N ALA A 824 8.52 20.37 -108.11
CA ALA A 824 9.42 20.76 -109.18
C ALA A 824 8.80 20.65 -110.59
N SER A 825 7.89 19.69 -110.82
CA SER A 825 7.34 19.42 -112.15
C SER A 825 5.99 20.08 -112.45
N GLN A 826 5.09 20.13 -111.46
CA GLN A 826 3.67 20.50 -111.65
C GLN A 826 3.20 21.63 -110.72
N GLY A 827 4.06 22.07 -109.78
CA GLY A 827 3.79 23.21 -108.90
C GLY A 827 2.83 22.94 -107.74
N LEU A 828 2.42 24.01 -107.06
CA LEU A 828 1.71 23.97 -105.79
C LEU A 828 0.27 23.40 -105.88
N ALA A 829 -0.49 23.80 -106.90
CA ALA A 829 -1.89 23.41 -107.03
C ALA A 829 -2.05 21.88 -107.15
N TYR A 830 -1.16 21.23 -107.92
CA TYR A 830 -1.16 19.78 -108.04
C TYR A 830 -0.68 19.10 -106.76
N PHE A 831 0.32 19.65 -106.06
CA PHE A 831 0.77 19.14 -104.76
C PHE A 831 -0.36 19.13 -103.72
N VAL A 832 -1.15 20.21 -103.62
CA VAL A 832 -2.30 20.29 -102.71
C VAL A 832 -3.38 19.28 -103.09
N ASN A 833 -3.74 19.19 -104.37
CA ASN A 833 -4.69 18.21 -104.88
C ASN A 833 -4.27 16.78 -104.47
N LEU A 834 -2.98 16.45 -104.62
CA LEU A 834 -2.45 15.13 -104.27
C LEU A 834 -2.51 14.84 -102.77
N LEU A 835 -2.27 15.82 -101.90
CA LEU A 835 -2.43 15.67 -100.45
C LEU A 835 -3.89 15.44 -100.06
N VAL A 836 -4.81 16.26 -100.58
CA VAL A 836 -6.24 16.22 -100.25
C VAL A 836 -6.93 14.98 -100.80
N ASN A 837 -6.52 14.50 -101.97
CA ASN A 837 -7.06 13.28 -102.59
C ASN A 837 -6.27 12.01 -102.24
N SER A 838 -5.31 12.11 -101.30
CA SER A 838 -4.57 10.95 -100.82
C SER A 838 -5.48 9.95 -100.08
N LYS A 839 -5.11 8.66 -100.14
CA LYS A 839 -5.80 7.62 -99.37
C LYS A 839 -5.78 7.90 -97.87
N GLU A 840 -4.72 8.54 -97.37
CA GLU A 840 -4.58 8.91 -95.97
C GLU A 840 -5.58 10.00 -95.57
N TYR A 841 -5.70 11.06 -96.37
CA TYR A 841 -6.65 12.14 -96.09
C TYR A 841 -8.08 11.61 -96.04
N ASN A 842 -8.46 10.78 -97.02
CA ASN A 842 -9.80 10.18 -97.08
C ASN A 842 -10.09 9.23 -95.91
N ALA A 843 -9.09 8.51 -95.40
CA ALA A 843 -9.27 7.58 -94.30
C ALA A 843 -9.44 8.28 -92.93
N ILE A 844 -8.84 9.46 -92.75
CA ILE A 844 -8.81 10.17 -91.46
C ILE A 844 -9.84 11.29 -91.39
N PHE A 845 -9.96 12.10 -92.45
CA PHE A 845 -10.83 13.27 -92.48
C PHE A 845 -12.06 13.06 -93.37
N GLY A 846 -11.90 12.34 -94.49
CA GLY A 846 -12.97 12.20 -95.48
C GLY A 846 -13.44 13.56 -96.04
N ALA A 847 -14.68 13.63 -96.49
CA ALA A 847 -15.22 14.82 -97.16
C ALA A 847 -15.68 15.95 -96.20
N ASN A 848 -15.91 15.62 -94.92
CA ASN A 848 -16.69 16.47 -94.00
C ASN A 848 -15.93 16.95 -92.76
N VAL A 849 -14.71 16.46 -92.50
CA VAL A 849 -13.93 16.79 -91.31
C VAL A 849 -12.82 17.77 -91.64
N VAL A 850 -12.65 18.80 -90.82
CA VAL A 850 -11.53 19.73 -90.94
C VAL A 850 -10.26 19.07 -90.43
N PRO A 851 -9.12 19.16 -91.15
CA PRO A 851 -7.85 18.66 -90.66
C PRO A 851 -7.50 19.22 -89.29
N TYR A 852 -6.95 18.38 -88.43
CA TYR A 852 -6.56 18.75 -87.07
C TYR A 852 -5.18 18.18 -86.73
N ARG A 853 -4.53 18.73 -85.70
CA ARG A 853 -3.23 18.25 -85.22
C ARG A 853 -3.35 16.79 -84.76
N ARG A 854 -2.62 15.88 -85.41
CA ARG A 854 -2.54 14.48 -85.01
C ARG A 854 -1.31 14.23 -84.14
N PHE A 855 -1.35 13.16 -83.35
CA PHE A 855 -0.22 12.66 -82.55
C PHE A 855 0.18 11.26 -83.06
N PRO A 856 0.94 11.16 -84.17
CA PRO A 856 1.30 9.88 -84.78
C PRO A 856 2.29 9.10 -83.91
N THR A 857 2.11 7.77 -83.78
CA THR A 857 2.95 6.92 -82.91
C THR A 857 3.85 5.95 -83.68
N LEU A 858 3.35 5.37 -84.79
CA LEU A 858 4.01 4.26 -85.47
C LEU A 858 5.30 4.66 -86.24
N PRO A 859 5.34 5.75 -87.03
CA PRO A 859 6.55 6.08 -87.78
C PRO A 859 7.64 6.67 -86.86
N ALA A 860 8.87 6.16 -87.00
CA ALA A 860 9.96 6.30 -86.02
C ALA A 860 10.24 7.73 -85.52
N ALA A 861 10.21 8.74 -86.39
CA ALA A 861 10.49 10.13 -86.03
C ALA A 861 9.27 11.06 -86.15
N ASN A 862 8.08 10.54 -86.46
CA ASN A 862 6.95 11.40 -86.78
C ASN A 862 6.36 12.09 -85.54
N PHE A 863 6.31 11.42 -84.38
CA PHE A 863 5.89 12.06 -83.11
C PHE A 863 6.74 13.29 -82.74
N PRO A 864 8.07 13.18 -82.56
CA PRO A 864 8.87 14.35 -82.17
C PRO A 864 8.92 15.42 -83.27
N ASN A 865 8.86 15.03 -84.55
CA ASN A 865 8.86 15.98 -85.65
C ASN A 865 7.57 16.79 -85.74
N THR A 866 6.42 16.14 -85.55
CA THR A 866 5.12 16.83 -85.46
C THR A 866 5.05 17.73 -84.25
N GLU A 867 5.56 17.28 -83.11
CA GLU A 867 5.61 18.10 -81.90
C GLU A 867 6.42 19.37 -82.12
N LYS A 868 7.60 19.28 -82.77
CA LYS A 868 8.39 20.45 -83.17
C LYS A 868 7.59 21.38 -84.09
N LEU A 869 6.98 20.86 -85.16
CA LEU A 869 6.23 21.68 -86.14
C LEU A 869 5.04 22.44 -85.53
N TYR A 870 4.30 21.83 -84.60
CA TYR A 870 3.15 22.48 -83.97
C TYR A 870 3.51 23.32 -82.75
N ASN A 871 4.70 23.15 -82.17
CA ASN A 871 5.19 24.03 -81.12
C ASN A 871 5.92 25.26 -81.69
N THR A 872 6.36 25.23 -82.95
CA THR A 872 6.84 26.43 -83.66
C THR A 872 5.66 27.29 -84.12
N LEU A 873 5.67 28.57 -83.74
CA LEU A 873 4.68 29.56 -84.17
C LEU A 873 4.94 30.02 -85.62
N THR A 874 3.90 30.57 -86.26
CA THR A 874 3.98 31.17 -87.61
C THR A 874 5.15 32.16 -87.68
N LYS A 875 6.06 32.00 -88.65
CA LYS A 875 7.21 32.90 -88.86
C LYS A 875 8.16 33.04 -87.66
N GLN A 876 8.15 32.10 -86.70
CA GLN A 876 9.05 32.14 -85.53
C GLN A 876 10.53 32.04 -85.93
N ASN A 877 10.86 31.07 -86.79
CA ASN A 877 12.20 30.86 -87.35
C ASN A 877 12.07 30.38 -88.81
N GLU A 878 13.05 30.72 -89.66
CA GLU A 878 13.13 30.26 -91.06
C GLU A 878 13.75 28.85 -91.21
N SER A 879 14.18 28.23 -90.09
CA SER A 879 14.80 26.92 -90.11
C SER A 879 13.81 25.79 -90.44
N ILE A 880 14.27 24.88 -91.30
CA ILE A 880 13.55 23.68 -91.73
C ILE A 880 13.62 22.64 -90.61
N VAL A 881 12.49 22.05 -90.20
CA VAL A 881 12.48 21.10 -89.06
C VAL A 881 13.02 19.74 -89.50
N ILE A 882 12.79 19.37 -90.76
CA ILE A 882 13.02 18.06 -91.39
C ILE A 882 13.60 18.32 -92.80
N PRO A 883 14.87 18.76 -92.90
CA PRO A 883 15.49 19.01 -94.19
C PRO A 883 15.62 17.73 -95.04
N SER A 884 15.98 16.63 -94.39
CA SER A 884 15.99 15.26 -94.91
C SER A 884 16.17 14.28 -93.75
N PHE A 885 15.97 13.00 -94.00
CA PHE A 885 16.38 11.96 -93.06
C PHE A 885 17.84 11.56 -93.31
N ASN A 886 18.58 11.27 -92.23
CA ASN A 886 19.97 10.82 -92.32
C ASN A 886 20.10 9.58 -93.21
N SER A 887 21.21 9.47 -93.93
CA SER A 887 21.47 8.32 -94.79
C SER A 887 21.54 7.03 -93.96
N ILE A 888 20.76 6.04 -94.36
CA ILE A 888 20.82 4.67 -93.85
C ILE A 888 21.60 3.84 -94.87
N THR A 889 22.32 2.81 -94.42
CA THR A 889 23.07 1.90 -95.30
C THR A 889 22.16 1.21 -96.30
N GLY A 890 22.33 1.52 -97.60
CA GLY A 890 21.53 0.98 -98.71
C GLY A 890 21.20 2.03 -99.78
N ASN A 891 20.55 1.62 -100.87
CA ASN A 891 20.08 2.53 -101.92
C ASN A 891 18.70 3.08 -101.53
N GLN A 892 18.69 4.16 -100.74
CA GLN A 892 17.48 4.95 -100.50
C GLN A 892 17.46 6.23 -101.30
#